data_AF-A0A5A8E0G2-F1
#
_entry.id   AF-A0A5A8E0G2-F1
#
_cell.length_a   1.000
_cell.length_b   1.000
_cell.length_c   1.000
_cell.angle_alpha   90.00
_cell.angle_beta   90.00
_cell.angle_gamma   90.00
#
_symmetry.space_group_name_H-M   'P 1'
#
loop_
_entity.id
_entity.type
_entity.pdbx_description
1 polymer ?
#
loop_
_entity_poly.entity_id
_entity_poly.type
_entity_poly.pdbx_seq_one_letter_code
_entity_poly.pdbx_strand_id
1 'polypeptide(L)'
;MSLREAASVIDGVSLKRHVRYDLWDADRIFGCACDSGFTGYDCSLRDCPAGVDPLAVLNDGVVPEIQQIVCTCAGVCDGYMHLLLFGAMSGPVFHNATASAADEDRSSSYGGTGLGESLHTKLSPLFQGQQVKSVTMASGTLCSAAGATTTIAFVDGAGDIPLLEVDYSSTLTSDGLSKDAGGAVSVVVSSVQDSTGVAQPCSGRGACDYSTGTCRCNEDFDQSDGSGGFGAIGDCGYVADPGALTECGSVDTAVCSGHGTCSGAPNYRCTCVSGYTGGDCSLRECPKGRAWFDEATVDNMAHVLALCSNMGTCDFATGNCVCRAGFSGAACDRKDCPKDLDGWTCNRRGRCLTLRELAPLGRVMGDFPGAGRNEVQRLHCTLAAGTFELGFRYSLTAPIPFSATAVELRDALEELASLKFVEVTLVPDNGQVCSAAGETARIEFTHDFGDLPLLQTFSPSVTASEERAGSRVSYGDTVSNPSTWDADQMRACHCDSYPDFNQTFETGDLGRYQGPMCEFRTCPSGTDPMGAVPIRYSVSCEADGGTMTLSFSGSTSSPMTPATTPSELVTLLEAMASVDGVFAVEFDGPALCSVPAATSQVWLKTKVEAHAVSDLEAQAGSLTAGAGAATVSVSRVSSVLGNENQTIFCKADGGSFVLEFRGHKTSQIPVTADPAGVKEALESLPTIGQVTVAMEGVAPRTVCSSAGVSTVITFDTQLGDLATMASDPVLLTLVAGAPVLSVSETDKGTTTVEVCSGRGFCDTQYGLCQCLAGYVSGNGKGGYGARGDCGAVDPLFANTHPVEWALANAA
;
A
#
# COMPACT_ATOMS: atom_id res chain seq x y z
N MET A 1 5.25 -4.71 21.75
CA MET A 1 3.96 -4.01 21.59
C MET A 1 3.95 -3.22 20.29
N SER A 2 2.76 -2.90 19.76
CA SER A 2 2.62 -2.04 18.58
C SER A 2 2.82 -0.57 18.93
N LEU A 3 2.99 0.31 17.94
CA LEU A 3 3.05 1.77 18.18
C LEU A 3 1.74 2.31 18.78
N ARG A 4 0.59 1.76 18.38
CA ARG A 4 -0.71 2.09 18.99
C ARG A 4 -0.73 1.75 20.47
N GLU A 5 -0.30 0.54 20.82
CA GLU A 5 -0.25 0.08 22.21
C GLU A 5 0.73 0.96 23.01
N ALA A 6 1.93 1.20 22.48
CA ALA A 6 2.96 2.03 23.10
C ALA A 6 2.49 3.47 23.36
N ALA A 7 1.69 4.04 22.46
CA ALA A 7 1.14 5.38 22.63
C ALA A 7 0.02 5.44 23.70
N SER A 8 -0.67 4.32 23.93
CA SER A 8 -1.82 4.23 24.86
C SER A 8 -1.48 3.73 26.26
N VAL A 9 -0.26 3.25 26.48
CA VAL A 9 0.18 2.67 27.75
C VAL A 9 1.28 3.54 28.34
N ILE A 10 1.16 3.85 29.63
CA ILE A 10 2.23 4.45 30.41
C ILE A 10 2.78 3.37 31.33
N ASP A 11 4.07 3.07 31.22
CA ASP A 11 4.81 2.24 32.19
C ASP A 11 5.75 3.08 33.06
N GLY A 12 5.93 4.36 32.70
CA GLY A 12 6.83 5.32 33.32
C GLY A 12 8.31 5.08 33.01
N VAL A 13 8.72 3.87 32.57
CA VAL A 13 10.11 3.49 32.28
C VAL A 13 10.46 3.87 30.85
N SER A 14 9.87 3.14 29.90
CA SER A 14 10.11 3.20 28.46
C SER A 14 8.99 3.95 27.74
N LEU A 15 7.82 4.07 28.37
CA LEU A 15 6.64 4.76 27.88
C LEU A 15 6.15 5.75 28.96
N LYS A 16 6.33 7.04 28.68
CA LYS A 16 6.14 8.17 29.58
C LYS A 16 4.98 9.08 29.18
N ARG A 17 4.35 8.84 28.03
CA ARG A 17 3.33 9.70 27.42
C ARG A 17 2.14 8.86 26.97
N HIS A 18 0.95 9.36 27.29
CA HIS A 18 -0.30 8.84 26.75
C HIS A 18 -0.78 9.77 25.62
N VAL A 19 -0.63 9.32 24.38
CA VAL A 19 -1.01 10.05 23.15
C VAL A 19 -1.77 9.14 22.19
N ARG A 20 -2.41 9.71 21.17
CA ARG A 20 -3.09 8.93 20.13
C ARG A 20 -2.15 8.64 18.96
N TYR A 21 -2.10 7.39 18.50
CA TYR A 21 -1.34 7.02 17.31
C TYR A 21 -2.19 6.14 16.37
N ASP A 22 -2.60 6.72 15.25
CA ASP A 22 -3.58 6.17 14.28
C ASP A 22 -3.06 6.11 12.85
N LEU A 23 -1.77 6.37 12.64
CA LEU A 23 -1.16 6.23 11.32
C LEU A 23 -1.17 4.77 10.87
N TRP A 24 -0.94 4.55 9.58
CA TRP A 24 -1.13 3.25 8.93
C TRP A 24 -0.29 2.13 9.59
N ASP A 25 0.86 2.50 10.15
CA ASP A 25 1.88 1.66 10.76
C ASP A 25 1.63 1.38 12.25
N ALA A 26 0.62 2.02 12.85
CA ALA A 26 0.26 1.92 14.26
C ALA A 26 0.16 0.47 14.75
N ASP A 27 -0.35 -0.43 13.90
CA ASP A 27 -0.53 -1.86 14.18
C ASP A 27 0.37 -2.76 13.32
N ARG A 28 1.35 -2.17 12.62
CA ARG A 28 2.24 -2.87 11.70
C ARG A 28 3.68 -2.89 12.19
N ILE A 29 4.10 -1.88 12.96
CA ILE A 29 5.42 -1.81 13.56
C ILE A 29 5.36 -2.12 15.04
N PHE A 30 6.31 -2.94 15.48
CA PHE A 30 6.42 -3.46 16.84
C PHE A 30 7.82 -3.23 17.39
N GLY A 31 7.88 -2.90 18.68
CA GLY A 31 9.11 -2.82 19.44
C GLY A 31 8.94 -3.32 20.87
N CYS A 32 10.02 -3.22 21.63
CA CYS A 32 10.07 -3.59 23.04
C CYS A 32 9.97 -2.33 23.90
N ALA A 33 9.11 -2.37 24.92
CA ALA A 33 9.22 -1.49 26.08
C ALA A 33 10.09 -2.22 27.09
N CYS A 34 11.19 -1.60 27.49
CA CYS A 34 12.18 -2.21 28.36
C CYS A 34 11.87 -1.98 29.82
N ASP A 35 12.14 -3.00 30.64
CA ASP A 35 12.09 -2.90 32.09
C ASP A 35 13.15 -1.92 32.61
N SER A 36 12.93 -1.37 33.80
CA SER A 36 13.85 -0.41 34.42
C SER A 36 15.30 -0.93 34.47
N GLY A 37 16.24 -0.12 34.00
CA GLY A 37 17.66 -0.47 33.92
C GLY A 37 18.08 -1.23 32.67
N PHE A 38 17.15 -1.49 31.74
CA PHE A 38 17.42 -2.09 30.43
C PHE A 38 17.04 -1.13 29.31
N THR A 39 17.79 -1.22 28.20
CA THR A 39 17.65 -0.32 27.06
C THR A 39 18.07 -1.01 25.76
N GLY A 40 18.04 -0.26 24.66
CA GLY A 40 18.27 -0.76 23.31
C GLY A 40 17.01 -1.36 22.68
N TYR A 41 17.09 -1.67 21.39
CA TYR A 41 15.91 -2.01 20.60
C TYR A 41 15.21 -3.32 21.03
N ASP A 42 15.96 -4.24 21.64
CA ASP A 42 15.52 -5.54 22.14
C ASP A 42 15.73 -5.70 23.65
N CYS A 43 15.97 -4.59 24.36
CA CYS A 43 16.22 -4.56 25.80
C CYS A 43 17.44 -5.39 26.27
N SER A 44 18.37 -5.69 25.36
CA SER A 44 19.59 -6.44 25.69
C SER A 44 20.69 -5.59 26.32
N LEU A 45 20.60 -4.26 26.24
CA LEU A 45 21.56 -3.33 26.85
C LEU A 45 21.09 -2.90 28.23
N ARG A 46 22.01 -2.33 29.01
CA ARG A 46 21.75 -1.77 30.34
C ARG A 46 21.93 -0.26 30.33
N ASP A 47 21.05 0.43 31.05
CA ASP A 47 21.23 1.85 31.32
C ASP A 47 22.38 2.05 32.30
N CYS A 48 23.21 3.05 32.04
CA CYS A 48 24.19 3.50 33.01
C CYS A 48 23.60 4.57 33.92
N PRO A 49 24.05 4.65 35.19
CA PRO A 49 23.73 5.76 36.07
C PRO A 49 24.01 7.09 35.37
N ALA A 50 23.06 8.02 35.51
CA ALA A 50 23.15 9.34 34.91
C ALA A 50 23.12 10.41 36.01
N GLY A 51 23.85 11.49 35.77
CA GLY A 51 23.96 12.62 36.68
C GLY A 51 24.42 13.87 35.94
N VAL A 52 24.32 15.02 36.57
CA VAL A 52 24.91 16.27 36.09
C VAL A 52 26.41 16.23 36.36
N ASP A 53 27.16 16.81 35.43
CA ASP A 53 28.60 16.99 35.59
C ASP A 53 28.94 17.69 36.92
N PRO A 54 29.73 17.06 37.82
CA PRO A 54 29.97 17.61 39.15
C PRO A 54 30.75 18.93 39.13
N LEU A 55 31.55 19.20 38.10
CA LEU A 55 32.23 20.48 37.95
C LEU A 55 31.27 21.58 37.48
N ALA A 56 30.21 21.23 36.74
CA ALA A 56 29.15 22.20 36.44
C ALA A 56 28.39 22.58 37.72
N VAL A 57 28.10 21.61 38.59
CA VAL A 57 27.48 21.89 39.90
C VAL A 57 28.37 22.80 40.76
N LEU A 58 29.67 22.51 40.83
CA LEU A 58 30.63 23.27 41.66
C LEU A 58 30.92 24.68 41.11
N ASN A 59 31.06 24.84 39.80
CA ASN A 59 31.59 26.07 39.19
C ASN A 59 30.51 26.94 38.54
N ASP A 60 29.49 26.33 37.95
CA ASP A 60 28.49 27.03 37.13
C ASP A 60 27.19 27.33 37.90
N GLY A 61 27.09 26.89 39.16
CA GLY A 61 25.96 27.19 40.04
C GLY A 61 24.65 26.57 39.55
N VAL A 62 24.71 25.28 39.19
CA VAL A 62 23.52 24.51 38.76
C VAL A 62 22.43 24.59 39.83
N VAL A 63 21.24 24.97 39.40
CA VAL A 63 20.07 24.95 40.29
C VAL A 63 19.39 23.59 40.24
N PRO A 64 18.91 23.07 41.39
CA PRO A 64 18.21 21.80 41.44
C PRO A 64 16.81 21.90 40.83
N GLU A 65 16.32 20.76 40.35
CA GLU A 65 14.92 20.57 40.02
C GLU A 65 14.05 20.70 41.28
N ILE A 66 12.94 21.43 41.18
CA ILE A 66 11.93 21.53 42.24
C ILE A 66 10.57 21.27 41.64
N GLN A 67 9.93 20.20 42.09
CA GLN A 67 8.54 19.89 41.75
C GLN A 67 7.62 20.16 42.93
N GLN A 68 6.35 20.41 42.63
CA GLN A 68 5.29 20.65 43.60
C GLN A 68 4.13 19.69 43.37
N ILE A 69 3.63 19.12 44.47
CA ILE A 69 2.40 18.35 44.53
C ILE A 69 1.36 19.18 45.29
N VAL A 70 0.23 19.45 44.64
CA VAL A 70 -0.95 20.04 45.27
C VAL A 70 -2.02 18.96 45.38
N CYS A 71 -2.38 18.57 46.61
CA CYS A 71 -3.42 17.57 46.85
C CYS A 71 -4.59 18.15 47.65
N THR A 72 -5.78 18.10 47.06
CA THR A 72 -7.06 18.49 47.69
C THR A 72 -8.01 17.29 47.79
N CYS A 73 -8.73 17.21 48.91
CA CYS A 73 -9.91 16.35 49.06
C CYS A 73 -11.12 17.25 49.34
N ALA A 74 -12.29 17.00 48.74
CA ALA A 74 -13.48 17.80 49.01
C ALA A 74 -14.01 17.66 50.46
N GLY A 75 -13.67 16.54 51.12
CA GLY A 75 -14.07 16.18 52.48
C GLY A 75 -12.96 15.45 53.24
N VAL A 76 -13.26 14.35 53.94
CA VAL A 76 -12.27 13.59 54.70
C VAL A 76 -11.43 12.73 53.75
N CYS A 77 -10.13 13.01 53.68
CA CYS A 77 -9.17 12.18 52.94
C CYS A 77 -8.98 10.82 53.63
N ASP A 78 -8.94 9.74 52.87
CA ASP A 78 -8.53 8.40 53.31
C ASP A 78 -7.83 7.64 52.17
N GLY A 79 -7.07 6.60 52.48
CA GLY A 79 -6.37 5.75 51.53
C GLY A 79 -4.99 6.25 51.12
N TYR A 80 -4.49 5.74 49.99
CA TYR A 80 -3.14 6.02 49.49
C TYR A 80 -3.10 6.19 47.97
N MET A 81 -2.00 6.78 47.51
CA MET A 81 -1.62 6.88 46.11
C MET A 81 -0.24 6.27 45.88
N HIS A 82 0.06 5.89 44.65
CA HIS A 82 1.42 5.59 44.23
C HIS A 82 1.95 6.74 43.38
N LEU A 83 3.22 7.06 43.57
CA LEU A 83 3.96 7.97 42.72
C LEU A 83 4.84 7.16 41.78
N LEU A 84 4.83 7.51 40.50
CA LEU A 84 5.71 6.91 39.50
C LEU A 84 6.75 7.91 39.05
N LEU A 85 7.97 7.42 38.86
CA LEU A 85 9.01 8.13 38.14
C LEU A 85 9.96 7.14 37.48
N PHE A 86 10.28 7.37 36.20
CA PHE A 86 11.09 6.44 35.41
C PHE A 86 10.60 4.98 35.52
N GLY A 87 9.30 4.83 35.75
CA GLY A 87 8.53 3.59 35.87
C GLY A 87 8.87 2.71 37.05
N ALA A 88 9.70 3.22 37.96
CA ALA A 88 9.66 2.77 39.32
C ALA A 88 8.37 3.29 39.97
N MET A 89 7.74 2.45 40.77
CA MET A 89 6.54 2.79 41.55
C MET A 89 6.93 2.89 43.01
N SER A 90 6.48 3.94 43.69
CA SER A 90 6.70 4.08 45.12
C SER A 90 5.94 2.99 45.86
N GLY A 91 6.31 2.70 47.10
CA GLY A 91 5.35 2.07 48.02
C GLY A 91 4.09 2.94 48.21
N PRO A 92 3.04 2.43 48.85
CA PRO A 92 1.83 3.21 49.15
C PRO A 92 2.17 4.52 49.86
N VAL A 93 1.80 5.65 49.26
CA VAL A 93 1.93 6.98 49.84
C VAL A 93 0.57 7.40 50.39
N PHE A 94 0.41 7.33 51.71
CA PHE A 94 -0.85 7.65 52.35
C PHE A 94 -1.16 9.15 52.31
N HIS A 95 -2.46 9.49 52.31
CA HIS A 95 -2.93 10.88 52.28
C HIS A 95 -2.39 11.75 53.43
N ASN A 96 -2.03 11.13 54.55
CA ASN A 96 -1.49 11.75 55.76
C ASN A 96 0.03 11.54 55.91
N ALA A 97 0.73 11.12 54.86
CA ALA A 97 2.19 11.01 54.89
C ALA A 97 2.83 12.33 55.28
N THR A 98 3.90 12.25 56.07
CA THR A 98 4.70 13.39 56.51
C THR A 98 5.89 13.62 55.57
N ALA A 99 6.57 14.76 55.72
CA ALA A 99 7.63 15.16 54.81
C ALA A 99 8.85 14.23 54.89
N SER A 100 9.38 13.98 56.10
CA SER A 100 10.61 13.23 56.32
C SER A 100 10.48 12.19 57.44
N ALA A 101 11.46 11.28 57.53
CA ALA A 101 11.52 10.28 58.60
C ALA A 101 11.65 10.89 60.01
N ALA A 102 12.12 12.13 60.13
CA ALA A 102 12.15 12.85 61.40
C ALA A 102 10.76 13.28 61.87
N ASP A 103 9.82 13.40 60.93
CA ASP A 103 8.43 13.82 61.17
C ASP A 103 7.49 12.62 61.40
N GLU A 104 8.00 11.39 61.32
CA GLU A 104 7.23 10.17 61.52
C GLU A 104 6.92 9.90 63.00
N ASP A 105 5.69 9.48 63.29
CA ASP A 105 5.25 9.10 64.63
C ASP A 105 5.70 7.67 64.93
N ARG A 106 6.75 7.54 65.76
CA ARG A 106 7.30 6.25 66.19
C ARG A 106 6.35 5.41 67.05
N SER A 107 5.22 5.98 67.50
CA SER A 107 4.24 5.28 68.34
C SER A 107 3.11 4.62 67.55
N SER A 108 2.93 4.98 66.27
CA SER A 108 1.86 4.45 65.43
C SER A 108 2.32 3.23 64.63
N SER A 109 1.67 2.08 64.86
CA SER A 109 1.85 0.86 64.04
C SER A 109 0.76 0.70 62.96
N TYR A 110 -0.16 1.67 62.84
CA TYR A 110 -1.30 1.61 61.92
C TYR A 110 -1.49 2.94 61.17
N GLY A 111 -1.40 2.91 59.84
CA GLY A 111 -1.85 3.98 58.94
C GLY A 111 -0.93 5.20 58.79
N GLY A 112 -0.13 5.21 57.72
CA GLY A 112 0.39 6.40 57.01
C GLY A 112 1.37 7.36 57.69
N THR A 113 1.65 7.22 58.99
CA THR A 113 2.60 8.08 59.74
C THR A 113 3.67 7.30 60.51
N GLY A 114 3.71 5.98 60.37
CA GLY A 114 4.67 5.11 61.04
C GLY A 114 6.09 5.19 60.46
N LEU A 115 7.01 4.43 61.06
CA LEU A 115 8.42 4.38 60.63
C LEU A 115 8.55 3.89 59.17
N GLY A 116 9.16 4.71 58.30
CA GLY A 116 9.40 4.43 56.88
C GLY A 116 8.23 4.77 55.95
N GLU A 117 7.24 5.52 56.43
CA GLU A 117 6.04 5.91 55.68
C GLU A 117 6.03 7.37 55.19
N SER A 118 7.05 8.16 55.54
CA SER A 118 7.22 9.54 55.03
C SER A 118 7.39 9.58 53.52
N LEU A 119 6.96 10.69 52.91
CA LEU A 119 7.06 10.89 51.46
C LEU A 119 8.51 10.79 50.98
N HIS A 120 9.46 11.39 51.69
CA HIS A 120 10.88 11.27 51.36
C HIS A 120 11.35 9.80 51.31
N THR A 121 10.93 8.98 52.28
CA THR A 121 11.30 7.57 52.34
C THR A 121 10.63 6.75 51.24
N LYS A 122 9.37 7.06 50.87
CA LYS A 122 8.66 6.39 49.77
C LYS A 122 9.17 6.77 48.39
N LEU A 123 9.70 7.98 48.23
CA LEU A 123 10.34 8.41 46.98
C LEU A 123 11.74 7.82 46.83
N SER A 124 12.50 7.64 47.92
CA SER A 124 13.90 7.17 47.85
C SER A 124 14.16 5.93 46.97
N PRO A 125 13.29 4.88 46.96
CA PRO A 125 13.45 3.70 46.09
C PRO A 125 13.23 3.99 44.61
N LEU A 126 12.49 5.05 44.25
CA LEU A 126 12.28 5.45 42.85
C LEU A 126 13.58 5.89 42.17
N PHE A 127 14.60 6.21 42.95
CA PHE A 127 15.79 6.90 42.50
C PHE A 127 17.10 6.15 42.80
N GLN A 128 17.04 4.82 42.97
CA GLN A 128 18.20 4.01 43.37
C GLN A 128 18.96 4.58 44.59
N GLY A 129 18.26 5.26 45.50
CA GLY A 129 18.74 5.57 46.84
C GLY A 129 19.23 7.00 47.13
N GLN A 130 19.35 7.93 46.17
CA GLN A 130 19.69 9.32 46.52
C GLN A 130 19.42 10.32 45.38
N GLN A 131 18.19 10.84 45.29
CA GLN A 131 17.90 11.98 44.41
C GLN A 131 16.90 12.99 45.00
N VAL A 132 16.21 12.68 46.10
CA VAL A 132 15.39 13.67 46.81
C VAL A 132 16.26 14.36 47.85
N LYS A 133 16.54 15.66 47.66
CA LYS A 133 17.33 16.48 48.60
C LYS A 133 16.51 16.87 49.82
N SER A 134 15.26 17.27 49.61
CA SER A 134 14.35 17.60 50.71
C SER A 134 12.89 17.56 50.26
N VAL A 135 12.01 17.25 51.20
CA VAL A 135 10.56 17.40 51.06
C VAL A 135 10.10 18.43 52.07
N THR A 136 9.30 19.40 51.64
CA THR A 136 8.69 20.41 52.53
C THR A 136 7.18 20.43 52.34
N MET A 137 6.44 20.27 53.44
CA MET A 137 4.97 20.28 53.46
C MET A 137 4.46 21.49 54.25
N ALA A 138 3.65 22.34 53.61
CA ALA A 138 3.11 23.55 54.28
C ALA A 138 2.08 23.21 55.37
N SER A 139 1.32 22.13 55.19
CA SER A 139 0.24 21.68 56.08
C SER A 139 0.62 20.54 57.03
N GLY A 140 1.85 20.02 56.94
CA GLY A 140 2.32 18.86 57.70
C GLY A 140 1.78 17.49 57.24
N THR A 141 0.80 17.47 56.32
CA THR A 141 0.28 16.27 55.64
C THR A 141 0.29 16.45 54.13
N LEU A 142 0.35 15.34 53.39
CA LEU A 142 0.36 15.32 51.93
C LEU A 142 -0.94 15.87 51.28
N CYS A 143 -2.10 15.49 51.82
CA CYS A 143 -3.41 15.91 51.33
C CYS A 143 -4.21 16.62 52.44
N SER A 144 -5.04 17.59 52.05
CA SER A 144 -5.97 18.26 52.99
C SER A 144 -7.22 18.78 52.30
N ALA A 145 -8.25 19.11 53.09
CA ALA A 145 -9.49 19.68 52.58
C ALA A 145 -9.32 21.10 51.99
N ALA A 146 -8.31 21.85 52.47
CA ALA A 146 -8.00 23.20 51.99
C ALA A 146 -7.02 23.20 50.79
N GLY A 147 -6.48 22.03 50.43
CA GLY A 147 -5.35 21.90 49.51
C GLY A 147 -4.02 21.98 50.22
N ALA A 148 -3.38 20.82 50.36
CA ALA A 148 -2.03 20.70 50.88
C ALA A 148 -1.03 20.92 49.74
N THR A 149 -0.02 21.75 49.99
CA THR A 149 1.09 21.97 49.06
C THR A 149 2.34 21.31 49.60
N THR A 150 2.90 20.41 48.81
CA THR A 150 4.15 19.71 49.08
C THR A 150 5.15 20.09 48.01
N THR A 151 6.35 20.49 48.42
CA THR A 151 7.47 20.80 47.51
C THR A 151 8.56 19.75 47.68
N ILE A 152 9.11 19.30 46.57
CA ILE A 152 10.13 18.27 46.49
C ILE A 152 11.30 18.90 45.76
N ALA A 153 12.40 19.13 46.48
CA ALA A 153 13.65 19.55 45.88
C ALA A 153 14.51 18.31 45.65
N PHE A 154 15.01 18.18 44.43
CA PHE A 154 15.92 17.10 44.08
C PHE A 154 17.38 17.52 44.31
N VAL A 155 18.29 16.56 44.31
CA VAL A 155 19.72 16.81 44.47
C VAL A 155 20.24 17.62 43.28
N ASP A 156 21.22 18.48 43.52
CA ASP A 156 21.72 19.41 42.50
C ASP A 156 22.32 18.67 41.28
N GLY A 157 22.75 17.40 41.48
CA GLY A 157 23.27 16.51 40.44
C GLY A 157 22.23 15.73 39.63
N ALA A 158 20.93 15.89 39.88
CA ALA A 158 19.89 15.08 39.24
C ALA A 158 19.58 15.46 37.79
N GLY A 159 19.80 16.73 37.43
CA GLY A 159 19.38 17.32 36.17
C GLY A 159 17.87 17.56 36.13
N ASP A 160 17.34 17.84 34.94
CA ASP A 160 15.90 18.03 34.71
C ASP A 160 15.18 16.68 34.87
N ILE A 161 14.28 16.59 35.85
CA ILE A 161 13.56 15.35 36.18
C ILE A 161 12.12 15.48 35.67
N PRO A 162 11.61 14.51 34.88
CA PRO A 162 10.21 14.48 34.49
C PRO A 162 9.27 14.60 35.69
N LEU A 163 8.09 15.19 35.47
CA LEU A 163 7.09 15.33 36.52
C LEU A 163 6.71 13.97 37.12
N LEU A 164 6.65 13.89 38.45
CA LEU A 164 6.12 12.72 39.15
C LEU A 164 4.67 12.46 38.69
N GLU A 165 4.37 11.20 38.37
CA GLU A 165 3.04 10.79 37.95
C GLU A 165 2.29 10.09 39.09
N VAL A 166 0.96 10.15 39.08
CA VAL A 166 0.10 9.57 40.13
C VAL A 166 -0.69 8.38 39.57
N ASP A 167 -0.43 7.17 40.07
CA ASP A 167 -1.01 5.93 39.53
C ASP A 167 -2.53 5.81 39.74
N TYR A 168 -3.20 5.08 38.83
CA TYR A 168 -4.63 4.74 38.79
C TYR A 168 -5.05 3.58 39.70
N SER A 169 -4.11 2.83 40.28
CA SER A 169 -4.39 1.83 41.32
C SER A 169 -4.61 2.43 42.73
N SER A 170 -4.52 3.76 42.87
CA SER A 170 -4.68 4.48 44.14
C SER A 170 -6.05 4.27 44.79
N THR A 171 -6.08 4.02 46.11
CA THR A 171 -7.31 3.95 46.92
C THR A 171 -7.67 5.30 47.55
N LEU A 172 -7.00 6.37 47.14
CA LEU A 172 -7.21 7.71 47.66
C LEU A 172 -8.67 8.14 47.42
N THR A 173 -9.39 8.40 48.51
CA THR A 173 -10.79 8.83 48.49
C THR A 173 -11.02 10.08 49.30
N SER A 174 -12.11 10.78 48.98
CA SER A 174 -12.70 11.82 49.79
C SER A 174 -14.12 11.40 50.17
N ASP A 175 -14.38 11.20 51.46
CA ASP A 175 -15.66 10.68 51.98
C ASP A 175 -16.08 9.36 51.30
N GLY A 176 -15.11 8.49 50.95
CA GLY A 176 -15.33 7.21 50.28
C GLY A 176 -15.56 7.29 48.77
N LEU A 177 -15.48 8.48 48.16
CA LEU A 177 -15.52 8.68 46.71
C LEU A 177 -14.09 8.73 46.14
N SER A 178 -13.80 7.91 45.12
CA SER A 178 -12.49 7.84 44.48
C SER A 178 -12.21 9.07 43.59
N LYS A 179 -10.94 9.22 43.20
CA LYS A 179 -10.48 10.29 42.28
C LYS A 179 -11.26 10.39 40.96
N ASP A 180 -11.84 9.28 40.48
CA ASP A 180 -12.58 9.22 39.22
C ASP A 180 -14.03 9.70 39.35
N ALA A 181 -14.53 9.85 40.59
CA ALA A 181 -15.86 10.36 40.88
C ALA A 181 -15.86 11.90 40.90
N GLY A 182 -15.64 12.51 39.74
CA GLY A 182 -16.03 13.90 39.44
C GLY A 182 -15.59 14.97 40.47
N GLY A 183 -14.28 15.09 40.72
CA GLY A 183 -13.70 16.22 41.46
C GLY A 183 -13.65 16.08 42.99
N ALA A 184 -13.92 14.90 43.53
CA ALA A 184 -13.84 14.64 44.98
C ALA A 184 -12.39 14.64 45.53
N VAL A 185 -11.42 14.26 44.70
CA VAL A 185 -9.97 14.30 45.02
C VAL A 185 -9.24 14.89 43.82
N SER A 186 -8.32 15.83 44.05
CA SER A 186 -7.43 16.37 43.00
C SER A 186 -5.99 16.32 43.47
N VAL A 187 -5.13 15.70 42.66
CA VAL A 187 -3.68 15.70 42.85
C VAL A 187 -3.06 16.25 41.58
N VAL A 188 -2.37 17.37 41.70
CA VAL A 188 -1.70 18.04 40.58
C VAL A 188 -0.22 18.10 40.88
N VAL A 189 0.59 17.60 39.95
CA VAL A 189 2.05 17.72 40.00
C VAL A 189 2.49 18.75 38.96
N SER A 190 3.37 19.66 39.34
CA SER A 190 3.90 20.73 38.47
C SER A 190 5.36 21.04 38.80
N SER A 191 6.15 21.43 37.80
CA SER A 191 7.48 21.99 38.04
C SER A 191 7.34 23.41 38.60
N VAL A 192 8.13 23.71 39.63
CA VAL A 192 8.31 25.06 40.20
C VAL A 192 9.59 25.67 39.66
N GLN A 193 10.61 24.84 39.43
CA GLN A 193 11.91 25.26 38.94
C GLN A 193 12.58 24.10 38.22
N ASP A 194 12.83 24.29 36.93
CA ASP A 194 13.57 23.33 36.13
C ASP A 194 15.06 23.36 36.50
N SER A 195 15.71 22.20 36.56
CA SER A 195 17.16 22.14 36.70
C SER A 195 17.86 22.80 35.51
N THR A 196 18.93 23.57 35.77
CA THR A 196 19.81 24.07 34.69
C THR A 196 20.89 23.04 34.30
N GLY A 197 20.99 21.93 35.01
CA GLY A 197 21.96 20.87 34.78
C GLY A 197 21.45 19.85 33.76
N VAL A 198 22.34 19.35 32.91
CA VAL A 198 22.00 18.28 31.95
C VAL A 198 22.51 16.95 32.50
N ALA A 199 21.59 16.06 32.84
CA ALA A 199 21.93 14.69 33.22
C ALA A 199 22.52 13.93 32.02
N GLN A 200 23.67 13.32 32.23
CA GLN A 200 24.42 12.58 31.21
C GLN A 200 24.78 11.20 31.76
N PRO A 201 24.85 10.16 30.91
CA PRO A 201 25.42 8.87 31.32
C PRO A 201 26.80 9.08 31.95
N CYS A 202 27.02 8.46 33.11
CA CYS A 202 28.26 8.57 33.87
C CYS A 202 28.67 10.02 34.17
N SER A 203 27.67 10.89 34.40
CA SER A 203 27.84 12.32 34.68
C SER A 203 28.69 13.10 33.67
N GLY A 204 28.89 12.55 32.47
CA GLY A 204 29.84 13.08 31.49
C GLY A 204 31.31 12.94 31.89
N ARG A 205 31.62 12.14 32.92
CA ARG A 205 32.95 11.95 33.53
C ARG A 205 33.40 10.49 33.52
N GLY A 206 32.82 9.69 32.63
CA GLY A 206 33.21 8.31 32.42
C GLY A 206 32.69 7.76 31.09
N ALA A 207 33.10 6.53 30.80
CA ALA A 207 32.57 5.74 29.70
C ALA A 207 31.57 4.69 30.25
N CYS A 208 30.40 4.61 29.64
CA CYS A 208 29.38 3.62 29.99
C CYS A 208 29.68 2.27 29.30
N ASP A 209 29.71 1.19 30.07
CA ASP A 209 29.62 -0.17 29.53
C ASP A 209 28.15 -0.59 29.47
N TYR A 210 27.55 -0.50 28.28
CA TYR A 210 26.14 -0.84 28.06
C TYR A 210 25.82 -2.33 28.19
N SER A 211 26.82 -3.22 28.32
CA SER A 211 26.57 -4.65 28.58
C SER A 211 26.35 -4.94 30.07
N THR A 212 26.98 -4.15 30.94
CA THR A 212 26.91 -4.30 32.40
C THR A 212 26.12 -3.18 33.09
N GLY A 213 25.92 -2.03 32.44
CA GLY A 213 25.30 -0.84 33.01
C GLY A 213 26.22 -0.11 33.99
N THR A 214 27.53 -0.33 33.90
CA THR A 214 28.51 0.24 34.84
C THR A 214 29.30 1.36 34.19
N CYS A 215 29.52 2.45 34.94
CA CYS A 215 30.39 3.53 34.51
C CYS A 215 31.84 3.25 34.85
N ARG A 216 32.72 3.45 33.87
CA ARG A 216 34.17 3.49 34.04
C ARG A 216 34.60 4.94 34.13
N CYS A 217 34.83 5.41 35.34
CA CYS A 217 35.13 6.81 35.62
C CYS A 217 36.51 7.23 35.10
N ASN A 218 36.57 8.49 34.65
CA ASN A 218 37.82 9.15 34.32
C ASN A 218 38.65 9.33 35.59
N GLU A 219 39.97 9.50 35.43
CA GLU A 219 40.87 9.81 36.55
C GLU A 219 40.35 11.01 37.38
N ASP A 220 40.47 10.90 38.71
CA ASP A 220 39.98 11.84 39.72
C ASP A 220 38.45 11.96 39.90
N PHE A 221 37.66 11.18 39.14
CA PHE A 221 36.21 11.06 39.32
C PHE A 221 35.83 9.69 39.89
N ASP A 222 34.82 9.67 40.77
CA ASP A 222 34.36 8.46 41.44
C ASP A 222 32.84 8.49 41.67
N GLN A 223 32.31 7.42 42.25
CA GLN A 223 30.92 7.25 42.63
C GLN A 223 30.43 8.36 43.60
N SER A 224 29.22 8.83 43.37
CA SER A 224 28.64 10.00 44.05
C SER A 224 27.45 9.67 44.94
N ASP A 225 27.05 10.65 45.74
CA ASP A 225 25.79 10.70 46.50
C ASP A 225 24.69 11.51 45.79
N GLY A 226 24.92 11.88 44.51
CA GLY A 226 24.06 12.73 43.69
C GLY A 226 24.04 14.22 44.11
N SER A 227 24.66 14.58 45.24
CA SER A 227 24.70 15.93 45.83
C SER A 227 26.10 16.56 45.78
N GLY A 228 27.02 15.99 44.99
CA GLY A 228 28.40 16.42 44.86
C GLY A 228 29.35 15.85 45.92
N GLY A 229 28.88 14.95 46.79
CA GLY A 229 29.69 14.18 47.73
C GLY A 229 29.95 12.75 47.24
N PHE A 230 30.84 12.05 47.95
CA PHE A 230 31.12 10.63 47.69
C PHE A 230 29.96 9.75 48.19
N GLY A 231 29.53 8.80 47.38
CA GLY A 231 28.40 7.94 47.70
C GLY A 231 28.43 6.58 47.01
N ALA A 232 27.27 5.92 46.93
CA ALA A 232 27.15 4.57 46.37
C ALA A 232 26.72 4.56 44.89
N ILE A 233 26.40 5.71 44.31
CA ILE A 233 25.95 5.81 42.93
C ILE A 233 27.17 5.78 42.03
N GLY A 234 27.35 4.69 41.27
CA GLY A 234 28.46 4.52 40.33
C GLY A 234 28.32 5.37 39.06
N ASP A 235 28.13 6.69 39.19
CA ASP A 235 27.83 7.65 38.11
C ASP A 235 29.00 8.58 37.76
N CYS A 236 30.16 8.45 38.39
CA CYS A 236 31.29 9.36 38.21
C CYS A 236 30.96 10.83 38.56
N GLY A 237 29.97 11.05 39.41
CA GLY A 237 29.47 12.36 39.83
C GLY A 237 30.19 12.96 41.04
N TYR A 238 31.30 12.38 41.49
CA TYR A 238 32.10 12.92 42.60
C TYR A 238 33.53 13.22 42.15
N VAL A 239 34.05 14.38 42.55
CA VAL A 239 35.44 14.78 42.31
C VAL A 239 36.25 14.48 43.56
N ALA A 240 37.15 13.49 43.48
CA ALA A 240 37.90 13.00 44.64
C ALA A 240 38.93 14.01 45.16
N ASP A 241 39.62 14.73 44.26
CA ASP A 241 40.53 15.82 44.61
C ASP A 241 40.38 17.00 43.63
N PRO A 242 39.47 17.96 43.90
CA PRO A 242 39.26 19.12 43.03
C PRO A 242 40.51 19.99 42.84
N GLY A 243 41.48 19.91 43.77
CA GLY A 243 42.72 20.68 43.72
C GLY A 243 43.82 20.03 42.88
N ALA A 244 43.70 18.73 42.57
CA ALA A 244 44.66 17.97 41.77
C ALA A 244 44.33 17.97 40.27
N LEU A 245 43.10 18.36 39.89
CA LEU A 245 42.69 18.45 38.49
C LEU A 245 43.56 19.46 37.73
N THR A 246 44.39 18.96 36.82
CA THR A 246 45.29 19.76 35.98
C THR A 246 45.06 19.55 34.49
N GLU A 247 44.39 18.46 34.11
CA GLU A 247 43.98 18.14 32.74
C GLU A 247 42.67 17.35 32.72
N CYS A 248 42.12 17.11 31.53
CA CYS A 248 40.94 16.26 31.40
C CYS A 248 41.34 14.79 31.57
N GLY A 249 40.75 14.13 32.56
CA GLY A 249 40.96 12.70 32.79
C GLY A 249 40.52 11.86 31.59
N SER A 250 41.26 10.76 31.35
CA SER A 250 40.93 9.71 30.40
C SER A 250 41.21 8.36 31.05
N VAL A 251 40.51 7.32 30.61
CA VAL A 251 40.80 5.96 31.08
C VAL A 251 42.12 5.42 30.50
N ASP A 252 42.60 5.94 29.36
CA ASP A 252 43.72 5.38 28.58
C ASP A 252 44.96 6.31 28.47
N THR A 253 45.28 7.08 29.53
CA THR A 253 46.46 7.97 29.70
C THR A 253 46.63 9.12 28.70
N ALA A 254 45.97 9.12 27.55
CA ALA A 254 45.94 10.24 26.62
C ALA A 254 44.75 11.15 26.94
N VAL A 255 44.97 12.46 27.06
CA VAL A 255 43.90 13.45 27.28
C VAL A 255 42.75 13.24 26.27
N CYS A 256 41.54 13.04 26.79
CA CYS A 256 40.34 12.73 25.99
C CYS A 256 40.53 11.55 25.02
N SER A 257 41.27 10.52 25.44
CA SER A 257 41.61 9.33 24.66
C SER A 257 42.28 9.64 23.31
N GLY A 258 42.85 10.84 23.14
CA GLY A 258 43.38 11.30 21.85
C GLY A 258 42.30 11.61 20.79
N HIS A 259 41.02 11.63 21.18
CA HIS A 259 39.86 11.81 20.31
C HIS A 259 39.00 13.02 20.70
N GLY A 260 39.59 13.98 21.41
CA GLY A 260 38.91 15.21 21.79
C GLY A 260 39.86 16.31 22.22
N THR A 261 39.28 17.48 22.44
CA THR A 261 39.98 18.65 23.00
C THR A 261 39.50 18.92 24.42
N CYS A 262 40.44 19.18 25.32
CA CYS A 262 40.15 19.50 26.72
C CYS A 262 39.83 20.99 26.93
N SER A 263 38.76 21.31 27.66
CA SER A 263 38.35 22.70 27.93
C SER A 263 39.25 23.45 28.91
N GLY A 264 40.09 22.75 29.69
CA GLY A 264 40.89 23.32 30.78
C GLY A 264 40.06 23.78 31.98
N ALA A 265 40.72 24.44 32.94
CA ALA A 265 40.09 24.92 34.16
C ALA A 265 38.93 25.92 33.90
N PRO A 266 37.89 25.92 34.74
CA PRO A 266 37.69 25.07 35.91
C PRO A 266 36.94 23.75 35.60
N ASN A 267 36.55 23.53 34.34
CA ASN A 267 35.58 22.49 33.97
C ASN A 267 36.20 21.22 33.37
N TYR A 268 37.45 21.21 32.90
CA TYR A 268 38.18 20.02 32.45
C TYR A 268 37.36 19.00 31.65
N ARG A 269 36.55 19.46 30.70
CA ARG A 269 35.62 18.62 29.91
C ARG A 269 36.21 18.29 28.55
N CYS A 270 36.05 17.04 28.13
CA CYS A 270 36.40 16.60 26.79
C CYS A 270 35.30 16.97 25.79
N THR A 271 35.69 17.65 24.71
CA THR A 271 34.85 17.84 23.52
C THR A 271 35.33 16.90 22.44
N CYS A 272 34.52 15.91 22.11
CA CYS A 272 34.92 14.85 21.19
C CYS A 272 34.95 15.31 19.73
N VAL A 273 35.89 14.78 18.97
CA VAL A 273 35.85 14.91 17.51
C VAL A 273 34.69 14.10 16.94
N SER A 274 34.20 14.48 15.75
CA SER A 274 33.09 13.80 15.09
C SER A 274 33.33 12.28 14.98
N GLY A 275 32.30 11.49 15.33
CA GLY A 275 32.35 10.03 15.35
C GLY A 275 32.83 9.43 16.68
N TYR A 276 33.09 10.25 17.72
CA TYR A 276 33.42 9.80 19.06
C TYR A 276 32.48 10.43 20.11
N THR A 277 32.27 9.72 21.21
CA THR A 277 31.36 10.07 22.31
C THR A 277 31.85 9.48 23.64
N GLY A 278 31.09 9.68 24.72
CA GLY A 278 31.47 9.34 26.09
C GLY A 278 32.24 10.47 26.79
N GLY A 279 32.40 10.37 28.12
CA GLY A 279 33.01 11.43 28.93
C GLY A 279 34.48 11.71 28.62
N ASP A 280 35.20 10.74 28.04
CA ASP A 280 36.60 10.85 27.63
C ASP A 280 36.83 10.57 26.14
N CYS A 281 35.76 10.59 25.33
CA CYS A 281 35.82 10.34 23.88
C CYS A 281 36.36 8.96 23.47
N SER A 282 36.34 7.97 24.38
CA SER A 282 36.78 6.59 24.08
C SER A 282 35.76 5.77 23.28
N LEU A 283 34.49 6.16 23.27
CA LEU A 283 33.42 5.45 22.57
C LEU A 283 33.23 6.00 21.16
N ARG A 284 32.85 5.15 20.20
CA ARG A 284 32.46 5.55 18.84
C ARG A 284 30.97 5.87 18.78
N GLU A 285 30.60 6.92 18.03
CA GLU A 285 29.21 7.22 17.74
C GLU A 285 28.71 6.35 16.59
N CYS A 286 27.60 5.63 16.78
CA CYS A 286 26.95 4.90 15.69
C CYS A 286 26.01 5.79 14.86
N PRO A 287 25.75 5.43 13.59
CA PRO A 287 24.80 6.13 12.74
C PRO A 287 23.39 6.18 13.33
N LYS A 288 22.71 7.30 13.10
CA LYS A 288 21.31 7.49 13.47
C LYS A 288 20.45 7.50 12.21
N GLY A 289 19.31 6.83 12.27
CA GLY A 289 18.29 6.81 11.23
C GLY A 289 16.92 6.97 11.87
N ARG A 290 15.87 7.18 11.07
CA ARG A 290 14.51 7.23 11.59
C ARG A 290 14.18 5.93 12.33
N ALA A 291 13.65 6.05 13.54
CA ALA A 291 13.29 4.92 14.35
C ALA A 291 12.20 4.09 13.67
N TRP A 292 12.36 2.76 13.67
CA TRP A 292 11.24 1.88 13.34
C TRP A 292 10.18 1.95 14.43
N PHE A 293 10.62 1.94 15.69
CA PHE A 293 9.76 2.04 16.86
C PHE A 293 10.35 3.02 17.86
N ASP A 294 9.56 3.97 18.31
CA ASP A 294 9.86 4.96 19.33
C ASP A 294 8.57 5.40 20.01
N GLU A 295 8.71 6.00 21.19
CA GLU A 295 7.58 6.57 21.91
C GLU A 295 7.04 7.79 21.14
N ALA A 296 5.75 7.78 20.82
CA ALA A 296 5.10 8.91 20.17
C ALA A 296 5.12 10.13 21.11
N THR A 297 5.64 11.25 20.61
CA THR A 297 5.89 12.44 21.44
C THR A 297 4.67 13.35 21.55
N VAL A 298 3.85 13.38 20.50
CA VAL A 298 2.49 13.96 20.44
C VAL A 298 1.63 13.09 19.51
N ASP A 299 0.33 13.38 19.44
CA ASP A 299 -0.60 12.64 18.59
C ASP A 299 -0.07 12.48 17.16
N ASN A 300 0.03 11.22 16.71
CA ASN A 300 0.51 10.82 15.38
C ASN A 300 1.93 11.31 15.03
N MET A 301 2.80 11.55 16.02
CA MET A 301 4.20 11.94 15.80
C MET A 301 5.19 10.97 16.44
N ALA A 302 5.77 10.11 15.61
CA ALA A 302 6.82 9.15 15.94
C ALA A 302 7.93 9.20 14.87
N HIS A 303 8.85 8.22 14.90
CA HIS A 303 9.98 8.05 13.98
C HIS A 303 11.04 9.13 14.04
N VAL A 304 11.38 9.59 15.25
CA VAL A 304 12.52 10.49 15.44
C VAL A 304 13.83 9.77 15.08
N LEU A 305 14.90 10.53 14.85
CA LEU A 305 16.21 9.92 14.57
C LEU A 305 16.72 9.22 15.83
N ALA A 306 16.97 7.92 15.71
CA ALA A 306 17.45 7.07 16.79
C ALA A 306 18.73 6.33 16.39
N LEU A 307 19.54 6.00 17.39
CA LEU A 307 20.75 5.19 17.23
C LEU A 307 20.36 3.84 16.61
N CYS A 308 20.98 3.48 15.50
CA CYS A 308 20.65 2.24 14.79
C CYS A 308 19.15 2.08 14.50
N SER A 309 18.43 3.19 14.29
CA SER A 309 17.00 3.25 13.96
C SER A 309 16.11 2.47 14.94
N ASN A 310 16.53 2.26 16.19
CA ASN A 310 15.88 1.35 17.13
C ASN A 310 15.58 -0.03 16.50
N MET A 311 16.50 -0.53 15.67
CA MET A 311 16.40 -1.84 15.01
C MET A 311 17.78 -2.49 14.84
N GLY A 312 18.63 -2.25 15.84
CA GLY A 312 19.95 -2.82 15.95
C GLY A 312 20.66 -2.33 17.21
N THR A 313 21.78 -2.96 17.50
CA THR A 313 22.64 -2.62 18.64
C THR A 313 23.88 -1.88 18.15
N CYS A 314 24.25 -0.79 18.82
CA CYS A 314 25.49 -0.08 18.50
C CYS A 314 26.70 -0.80 19.11
N ASP A 315 27.69 -1.11 18.28
CA ASP A 315 29.02 -1.48 18.76
C ASP A 315 29.84 -0.20 18.97
N PHE A 316 29.94 0.24 20.22
CA PHE A 316 30.66 1.46 20.60
C PHE A 316 32.19 1.34 20.45
N ALA A 317 32.75 0.16 20.19
CA ALA A 317 34.17 0.02 19.88
C ALA A 317 34.45 0.36 18.40
N THR A 318 33.53 -0.01 17.51
CA THR A 318 33.70 0.18 16.05
C THR A 318 32.89 1.34 15.47
N GLY A 319 31.83 1.78 16.13
CA GLY A 319 30.89 2.79 15.64
C GLY A 319 29.89 2.25 14.61
N ASN A 320 29.74 0.93 14.51
CA ASN A 320 28.84 0.30 13.56
C ASN A 320 27.59 -0.27 14.24
N CYS A 321 26.46 -0.16 13.55
CA CYS A 321 25.23 -0.81 14.00
C CYS A 321 25.21 -2.29 13.59
N VAL A 322 24.90 -3.16 14.55
CA VAL A 322 24.57 -4.56 14.33
C VAL A 322 23.06 -4.68 14.18
N CYS A 323 22.59 -4.79 12.94
CA CYS A 323 21.16 -4.77 12.64
C CYS A 323 20.45 -6.07 13.01
N ARG A 324 19.18 -5.94 13.42
CA ARG A 324 18.29 -7.09 13.57
C ARG A 324 18.18 -7.82 12.22
N ALA A 325 18.08 -9.15 12.27
CA ALA A 325 17.85 -9.96 11.08
C ALA A 325 16.66 -9.43 10.25
N GLY A 326 16.89 -9.26 8.95
CA GLY A 326 15.90 -8.68 8.03
C GLY A 326 15.93 -7.15 7.93
N PHE A 327 16.90 -6.49 8.56
CA PHE A 327 17.15 -5.05 8.42
C PHE A 327 18.61 -4.80 8.02
N SER A 328 18.84 -3.69 7.33
CA SER A 328 20.15 -3.28 6.83
C SER A 328 20.26 -1.76 6.72
N GLY A 329 21.40 -1.28 6.23
CA GLY A 329 21.77 0.12 6.28
C GLY A 329 22.75 0.41 7.41
N ALA A 330 23.48 1.52 7.29
CA ALA A 330 24.49 1.89 8.28
C ALA A 330 23.86 2.13 9.66
N ALA A 331 22.59 2.56 9.67
CA ALA A 331 21.79 2.77 10.87
C ALA A 331 20.67 1.72 11.03
N CYS A 332 20.67 0.59 10.30
CA CYS A 332 19.56 -0.38 10.33
C CYS A 332 18.20 0.22 9.94
N ASP A 333 18.25 1.28 9.12
CA ASP A 333 17.15 2.11 8.70
C ASP A 333 16.36 1.51 7.52
N ARG A 334 16.77 0.35 7.00
CA ARG A 334 16.17 -0.23 5.79
C ARG A 334 15.71 -1.64 6.03
N LYS A 335 14.46 -1.93 5.66
CA LYS A 335 13.97 -3.30 5.65
C LYS A 335 14.61 -4.04 4.48
N ASP A 336 15.21 -5.20 4.76
CA ASP A 336 15.66 -6.08 3.70
C ASP A 336 14.46 -6.61 2.92
N CYS A 337 14.59 -6.62 1.59
CA CYS A 337 13.67 -7.36 0.76
C CYS A 337 13.72 -8.86 1.10
N PRO A 338 12.60 -9.57 0.92
CA PRO A 338 12.54 -11.01 1.07
C PRO A 338 13.65 -11.74 0.31
N LYS A 339 14.23 -12.76 0.97
CA LYS A 339 15.29 -13.62 0.46
C LYS A 339 14.80 -15.07 0.47
N ASP A 340 15.25 -15.85 -0.50
CA ASP A 340 14.99 -17.30 -0.54
C ASP A 340 15.85 -18.07 0.49
N LEU A 341 15.69 -19.40 0.53
CA LEU A 341 16.45 -20.27 1.44
C LEU A 341 17.97 -20.25 1.18
N ASP A 342 18.37 -19.88 -0.03
CA ASP A 342 19.77 -19.74 -0.44
C ASP A 342 20.31 -18.30 -0.22
N GLY A 343 19.47 -17.39 0.29
CA GLY A 343 19.80 -16.01 0.60
C GLY A 343 19.67 -15.02 -0.57
N TRP A 344 19.14 -15.44 -1.72
CA TRP A 344 18.96 -14.56 -2.88
C TRP A 344 17.77 -13.63 -2.70
N THR A 345 18.04 -12.33 -2.83
CA THR A 345 16.99 -11.31 -2.79
C THR A 345 16.07 -11.45 -3.99
N CYS A 346 14.76 -11.48 -3.72
CA CYS A 346 13.71 -11.61 -4.74
C CYS A 346 13.91 -12.82 -5.68
N ASN A 347 14.46 -13.94 -5.18
CA ASN A 347 14.78 -15.16 -5.96
C ASN A 347 15.61 -14.89 -7.24
N ARG A 348 16.31 -13.76 -7.33
CA ARG A 348 16.95 -13.24 -8.56
C ARG A 348 16.00 -13.08 -9.75
N ARG A 349 14.70 -12.95 -9.48
CA ARG A 349 13.60 -12.84 -10.46
C ARG A 349 12.81 -11.55 -10.28
N GLY A 350 13.45 -10.58 -9.65
CA GLY A 350 12.86 -9.29 -9.36
C GLY A 350 13.88 -8.31 -8.80
N ARG A 351 13.44 -7.08 -8.66
CA ARG A 351 14.22 -5.96 -8.12
C ARG A 351 13.70 -5.60 -6.74
N CYS A 352 14.62 -5.37 -5.81
CA CYS A 352 14.28 -4.84 -4.49
C CYS A 352 14.09 -3.32 -4.60
N LEU A 353 12.86 -2.85 -4.42
CA LEU A 353 12.48 -1.45 -4.58
C LEU A 353 11.87 -0.90 -3.28
N THR A 354 12.07 0.39 -3.02
CA THR A 354 11.41 1.10 -1.92
C THR A 354 9.94 1.39 -2.24
N LEU A 355 9.13 1.76 -1.24
CA LEU A 355 7.76 2.21 -1.49
C LEU A 355 7.71 3.45 -2.39
N ARG A 356 8.66 4.39 -2.23
CA ARG A 356 8.82 5.54 -3.14
C ARG A 356 9.05 5.10 -4.59
N GLU A 357 9.89 4.09 -4.80
CA GLU A 357 10.20 3.56 -6.13
C GLU A 357 9.05 2.73 -6.71
N LEU A 358 8.26 2.06 -5.86
CA LEU A 358 7.10 1.27 -6.26
C LEU A 358 5.88 2.12 -6.61
N ALA A 359 5.66 3.24 -5.91
CA ALA A 359 4.52 4.13 -6.14
C ALA A 359 4.29 4.51 -7.62
N PRO A 360 5.31 4.93 -8.39
CA PRO A 360 5.12 5.25 -9.81
C PRO A 360 5.02 4.01 -10.73
N LEU A 361 5.27 2.81 -10.24
CA LEU A 361 5.17 1.56 -11.01
C LEU A 361 3.80 0.87 -10.87
N GLY A 362 2.94 1.35 -9.97
CA GLY A 362 1.58 0.84 -9.80
C GLY A 362 0.75 1.03 -11.07
N ARG A 363 0.42 -0.05 -11.76
CA ARG A 363 -0.61 -0.03 -12.81
C ARG A 363 -1.96 0.07 -12.13
N VAL A 364 -2.72 1.12 -12.46
CA VAL A 364 -4.08 1.33 -11.96
C VAL A 364 -4.98 0.20 -12.48
N MET A 365 -5.40 -0.69 -11.58
CA MET A 365 -6.58 -1.53 -11.76
C MET A 365 -7.75 -0.80 -11.09
N GLY A 366 -8.48 0.00 -11.87
CA GLY A 366 -9.72 0.66 -11.42
C GLY A 366 -9.57 2.09 -10.88
N ASP A 367 -10.67 2.85 -11.00
CA ASP A 367 -10.81 4.26 -10.68
C ASP A 367 -10.76 4.52 -9.15
N PHE A 368 -9.55 4.77 -8.62
CA PHE A 368 -9.32 5.12 -7.22
C PHE A 368 -9.02 6.63 -7.05
N PRO A 369 -9.61 7.32 -6.05
CA PRO A 369 -9.26 8.70 -5.73
C PRO A 369 -7.79 8.81 -5.29
N GLY A 370 -6.96 9.54 -6.04
CA GLY A 370 -5.52 9.68 -5.80
C GLY A 370 -4.61 9.10 -6.89
N ALA A 371 -5.18 8.56 -7.98
CA ALA A 371 -4.42 8.16 -9.16
C ALA A 371 -3.72 9.37 -9.81
N GLY A 372 -2.49 9.14 -10.31
CA GLY A 372 -1.75 10.12 -11.11
C GLY A 372 -2.56 10.55 -12.33
N ARG A 373 -2.35 11.80 -12.79
CA ARG A 373 -3.05 12.39 -13.93
C ARG A 373 -2.06 12.68 -15.05
N ASN A 374 -2.46 12.49 -16.30
CA ASN A 374 -1.64 12.81 -17.47
C ASN A 374 -1.46 14.33 -17.63
N GLU A 375 -0.26 14.75 -18.05
CA GLU A 375 -0.01 16.14 -18.44
C GLU A 375 -0.70 16.50 -19.75
N VAL A 376 -1.16 17.74 -19.90
CA VAL A 376 -1.70 18.28 -21.14
C VAL A 376 -1.02 19.61 -21.46
N GLN A 377 -0.29 19.64 -22.56
CA GLN A 377 0.25 20.87 -23.12
C GLN A 377 -0.61 21.33 -24.30
N ARG A 378 -0.60 22.63 -24.55
CA ARG A 378 -1.37 23.27 -25.60
C ARG A 378 -0.41 23.91 -26.59
N LEU A 379 -0.50 23.51 -27.85
CA LEU A 379 0.26 24.04 -28.97
C LEU A 379 -0.65 24.95 -29.81
N HIS A 380 -0.35 26.25 -29.82
CA HIS A 380 -1.05 27.21 -30.65
C HIS A 380 -0.22 27.54 -31.89
N CYS A 381 -0.83 27.46 -33.08
CA CYS A 381 -0.12 27.66 -34.35
C CYS A 381 -0.87 28.57 -35.33
N THR A 382 -0.16 29.59 -35.83
CA THR A 382 -0.68 30.61 -36.78
C THR A 382 -0.07 30.53 -38.18
N LEU A 383 0.70 29.47 -38.49
CA LEU A 383 1.28 29.29 -39.82
C LEU A 383 0.21 29.07 -40.89
N ALA A 384 0.35 29.75 -42.02
CA ALA A 384 -0.56 29.64 -43.16
C ALA A 384 -0.01 28.77 -44.31
N ALA A 385 1.30 28.45 -44.29
CA ALA A 385 1.99 27.61 -45.27
C ALA A 385 3.36 27.17 -44.71
N GLY A 386 3.94 26.11 -45.26
CA GLY A 386 5.29 25.64 -44.92
C GLY A 386 5.32 24.55 -43.84
N THR A 387 6.46 24.40 -43.17
CA THR A 387 6.68 23.41 -42.10
C THR A 387 7.19 24.08 -40.82
N PHE A 388 7.05 23.40 -39.70
CA PHE A 388 7.64 23.78 -38.41
C PHE A 388 8.23 22.54 -37.72
N GLU A 389 9.06 22.73 -36.72
CA GLU A 389 9.67 21.64 -35.94
C GLU A 389 9.40 21.88 -34.45
N LEU A 390 9.26 20.79 -33.70
CA LEU A 390 9.08 20.80 -32.25
C LEU A 390 10.25 20.07 -31.58
N GLY A 391 10.70 20.59 -30.45
CA GLY A 391 11.76 19.98 -29.64
C GLY A 391 11.22 19.46 -28.32
N PHE A 392 11.69 18.29 -27.89
CA PHE A 392 11.43 17.75 -26.56
C PHE A 392 12.67 17.06 -26.00
N ARG A 393 13.09 17.45 -24.79
CA ARG A 393 14.22 16.85 -24.04
C ARG A 393 15.44 16.53 -24.92
N TYR A 394 15.90 17.52 -25.69
CA TYR A 394 17.07 17.48 -26.57
C TYR A 394 16.91 16.75 -27.91
N SER A 395 15.71 16.26 -28.24
CA SER A 395 15.38 15.68 -29.55
C SER A 395 14.48 16.63 -30.34
N LEU A 396 14.61 16.63 -31.67
CA LEU A 396 13.85 17.48 -32.59
C LEU A 396 13.06 16.61 -33.55
N THR A 397 11.80 16.95 -33.81
CA THR A 397 10.96 16.22 -34.76
C THR A 397 11.48 16.39 -36.18
N ALA A 398 11.09 15.51 -37.10
CA ALA A 398 11.14 15.84 -38.52
C ALA A 398 10.27 17.08 -38.83
N PRO A 399 10.49 17.79 -39.96
CA PRO A 399 9.67 18.94 -40.35
C PRO A 399 8.18 18.58 -40.47
N ILE A 400 7.35 19.20 -39.64
CA ILE A 400 5.90 18.98 -39.57
C ILE A 400 5.21 20.00 -40.50
N PRO A 401 4.39 19.57 -41.49
CA PRO A 401 3.67 20.51 -42.34
C PRO A 401 2.64 21.32 -41.54
N PHE A 402 2.41 22.58 -41.92
CA PHE A 402 1.40 23.42 -41.27
C PHE A 402 -0.01 22.79 -41.35
N SER A 403 -0.28 22.05 -42.43
CA SER A 403 -1.53 21.33 -42.64
C SER A 403 -1.57 19.96 -41.97
N ALA A 404 -0.58 19.63 -41.12
CA ALA A 404 -0.55 18.34 -40.42
C ALA A 404 -1.85 18.13 -39.65
N THR A 405 -2.38 16.92 -39.70
CA THR A 405 -3.51 16.46 -38.89
C THR A 405 -3.07 16.18 -37.44
N ALA A 406 -4.03 15.96 -36.54
CA ALA A 406 -3.73 15.52 -35.17
C ALA A 406 -2.85 14.25 -35.15
N VAL A 407 -3.10 13.33 -36.08
CA VAL A 407 -2.37 12.07 -36.26
C VAL A 407 -0.94 12.33 -36.70
N GLU A 408 -0.73 13.14 -37.73
CA GLU A 408 0.62 13.45 -38.23
C GLU A 408 1.45 14.22 -37.20
N LEU A 409 0.82 15.09 -36.39
CA LEU A 409 1.48 15.74 -35.26
C LEU A 409 1.84 14.75 -34.15
N ARG A 410 0.95 13.80 -33.81
CA ARG A 410 1.24 12.74 -32.85
C ARG A 410 2.43 11.90 -33.32
N ASP A 411 2.38 11.41 -34.55
CA ASP A 411 3.40 10.52 -35.10
C ASP A 411 4.78 11.22 -35.12
N ALA A 412 4.83 12.50 -35.52
CA ALA A 412 6.06 13.29 -35.46
C ALA A 412 6.63 13.45 -34.04
N LEU A 413 5.78 13.52 -33.01
CA LEU A 413 6.19 13.60 -31.61
C LEU A 413 6.66 12.23 -31.07
N GLU A 414 5.98 11.14 -31.44
CA GLU A 414 6.30 9.76 -31.01
C GLU A 414 7.55 9.19 -31.70
N GLU A 415 8.02 9.79 -32.80
CA GLU A 415 9.33 9.50 -33.39
C GLU A 415 10.51 9.97 -32.51
N LEU A 416 10.28 10.86 -31.54
CA LEU A 416 11.32 11.29 -30.60
C LEU A 416 11.59 10.18 -29.59
N ALA A 417 12.80 9.59 -29.61
CA ALA A 417 13.18 8.53 -28.67
C ALA A 417 13.01 8.89 -27.17
N SER A 418 12.95 10.18 -26.84
CA SER A 418 12.76 10.73 -25.49
C SER A 418 11.29 10.95 -25.09
N LEU A 419 10.33 10.65 -25.95
CA LEU A 419 8.89 10.80 -25.75
C LEU A 419 8.21 9.51 -26.23
N LYS A 420 7.43 8.85 -25.36
CA LYS A 420 6.91 7.53 -25.71
C LYS A 420 5.56 7.58 -26.42
N PHE A 421 4.57 8.21 -25.77
CA PHE A 421 3.19 8.17 -26.22
C PHE A 421 2.46 9.46 -25.85
N VAL A 422 1.76 10.05 -26.82
CA VAL A 422 0.95 11.27 -26.64
C VAL A 422 -0.39 11.14 -27.35
N GLU A 423 -1.43 11.73 -26.79
CA GLU A 423 -2.72 11.92 -27.45
C GLU A 423 -2.83 13.36 -27.93
N VAL A 424 -3.20 13.57 -29.20
CA VAL A 424 -3.30 14.90 -29.80
C VAL A 424 -4.75 15.16 -30.20
N THR A 425 -5.31 16.27 -29.72
CA THR A 425 -6.68 16.71 -30.04
C THR A 425 -6.66 18.14 -30.57
N LEU A 426 -7.25 18.39 -31.74
CA LEU A 426 -7.41 19.75 -32.27
C LEU A 426 -8.66 20.42 -31.67
N VAL A 427 -8.52 21.68 -31.27
CA VAL A 427 -9.56 22.45 -30.57
C VAL A 427 -9.69 23.86 -31.16
N PRO A 428 -10.79 24.17 -31.88
CA PRO A 428 -11.77 23.23 -32.44
C PRO A 428 -11.16 22.34 -33.53
N ASP A 429 -11.77 21.20 -33.83
CA ASP A 429 -11.24 20.31 -34.87
C ASP A 429 -11.51 20.86 -36.27
N ASN A 430 -10.52 21.58 -36.80
CA ASN A 430 -10.50 22.11 -38.15
C ASN A 430 -9.67 21.25 -39.13
N GLY A 431 -9.27 20.05 -38.71
CA GLY A 431 -8.52 19.08 -39.53
C GLY A 431 -7.05 19.41 -39.79
N GLN A 432 -6.53 20.52 -39.28
CA GLN A 432 -5.13 20.94 -39.42
C GLN A 432 -4.59 21.59 -38.15
N VAL A 433 -3.31 21.41 -37.88
CA VAL A 433 -2.61 21.88 -36.67
C VAL A 433 -2.34 23.39 -36.71
N CYS A 434 -2.22 23.98 -37.91
CA CYS A 434 -1.98 25.40 -38.10
C CYS A 434 -2.94 26.02 -39.10
N SER A 435 -3.35 27.26 -38.83
CA SER A 435 -4.04 28.10 -39.81
C SER A 435 -3.72 29.57 -39.57
N ALA A 436 -3.93 30.42 -40.57
CA ALA A 436 -3.76 31.87 -40.40
C ALA A 436 -4.71 32.47 -39.33
N ALA A 437 -5.79 31.76 -38.98
CA ALA A 437 -6.74 32.15 -37.95
C ALA A 437 -6.26 31.77 -36.52
N GLY A 438 -5.24 30.92 -36.42
CA GLY A 438 -4.69 30.44 -35.15
C GLY A 438 -5.42 29.21 -34.65
N GLU A 439 -4.82 28.04 -34.82
CA GLU A 439 -5.37 26.76 -34.34
C GLU A 439 -4.72 26.33 -33.05
N THR A 440 -5.40 25.46 -32.30
CA THR A 440 -4.88 24.93 -31.04
C THR A 440 -4.91 23.41 -31.06
N ALA A 441 -3.77 22.77 -30.81
CA ALA A 441 -3.68 21.34 -30.52
C ALA A 441 -3.45 21.14 -29.02
N ARG A 442 -4.26 20.30 -28.36
CA ARG A 442 -4.00 19.78 -27.01
C ARG A 442 -3.21 18.49 -27.16
N ILE A 443 -2.13 18.35 -26.39
CA ILE A 443 -1.19 17.24 -26.42
C ILE A 443 -1.16 16.65 -25.01
N GLU A 444 -1.80 15.51 -24.81
CA GLU A 444 -1.87 14.79 -23.55
C GLU A 444 -0.79 13.70 -23.48
N PHE A 445 0.08 13.75 -22.48
CA PHE A 445 1.18 12.79 -22.30
C PHE A 445 0.70 11.60 -21.47
N THR A 446 0.45 10.48 -22.13
CA THR A 446 -0.23 9.32 -21.53
C THR A 446 0.70 8.32 -20.87
N HIS A 447 2.02 8.49 -21.03
CA HIS A 447 3.04 7.54 -20.52
C HIS A 447 4.25 8.22 -19.88
N ASP A 448 4.56 9.46 -20.27
CA ASP A 448 5.56 10.29 -19.61
C ASP A 448 4.92 11.02 -18.43
N PHE A 449 4.53 10.28 -17.39
CA PHE A 449 3.81 10.86 -16.24
C PHE A 449 4.65 11.90 -15.47
N GLY A 450 3.99 12.86 -14.81
CA GLY A 450 4.60 13.95 -14.03
C GLY A 450 4.60 15.29 -14.77
N ASP A 451 5.14 16.34 -14.15
CA ASP A 451 5.26 17.70 -14.74
C ASP A 451 6.36 17.71 -15.82
N LEU A 452 5.99 17.81 -17.10
CA LEU A 452 6.91 17.72 -18.24
C LEU A 452 7.36 19.10 -18.74
N PRO A 453 8.58 19.20 -19.30
CA PRO A 453 8.98 20.45 -19.93
C PRO A 453 8.10 20.75 -21.15
N LEU A 454 7.77 22.03 -21.35
CA LEU A 454 7.04 22.48 -22.54
C LEU A 454 7.77 22.10 -23.83
N LEU A 455 7.01 21.71 -24.85
CA LEU A 455 7.51 21.54 -26.21
C LEU A 455 8.21 22.83 -26.69
N GLN A 456 9.45 22.71 -27.12
CA GLN A 456 10.22 23.82 -27.67
C GLN A 456 9.76 24.11 -29.09
N THR A 457 9.42 25.37 -29.38
CA THR A 457 9.01 25.79 -30.72
C THR A 457 10.14 26.58 -31.38
N PHE A 458 10.41 26.28 -32.65
CA PHE A 458 11.48 26.92 -33.42
C PHE A 458 10.96 27.92 -34.47
N SER A 459 9.65 28.19 -34.43
CA SER A 459 8.99 29.19 -35.28
C SER A 459 8.23 30.19 -34.40
N PRO A 460 8.33 31.50 -34.68
CA PRO A 460 7.60 32.51 -33.91
C PRO A 460 6.08 32.43 -34.10
N SER A 461 5.60 31.68 -35.10
CA SER A 461 4.19 31.43 -35.36
C SER A 461 3.65 30.21 -34.62
N VAL A 462 4.47 29.52 -33.82
CA VAL A 462 4.08 28.36 -33.00
C VAL A 462 4.46 28.62 -31.56
N THR A 463 3.51 28.45 -30.63
CA THR A 463 3.76 28.60 -29.20
C THR A 463 3.21 27.41 -28.44
N ALA A 464 3.98 26.85 -27.51
CA ALA A 464 3.51 25.86 -26.55
C ALA A 464 3.23 26.51 -25.20
N SER A 465 2.18 26.08 -24.52
CA SER A 465 1.79 26.55 -23.19
C SER A 465 1.22 25.42 -22.36
N GLU A 466 1.39 25.51 -21.05
CA GLU A 466 0.86 24.51 -20.11
C GLU A 466 -0.66 24.64 -19.99
N GLU A 467 -1.38 23.53 -20.11
CA GLU A 467 -2.83 23.52 -19.90
C GLU A 467 -3.21 22.72 -18.64
N ARG A 468 -2.54 21.61 -18.36
CA ARG A 468 -2.74 20.82 -17.15
C ARG A 468 -1.49 20.02 -16.84
N ALA A 469 -0.76 20.40 -15.79
CA ALA A 469 0.41 19.65 -15.34
C ALA A 469 0.07 18.19 -14.99
N GLY A 470 0.96 17.26 -15.37
CA GLY A 470 0.86 15.86 -15.01
C GLY A 470 1.20 15.61 -13.55
N SER A 471 0.70 14.51 -12.99
CA SER A 471 0.99 14.07 -11.63
C SER A 471 1.23 12.56 -11.59
N ARG A 472 2.31 12.12 -10.93
CA ARG A 472 2.56 10.70 -10.65
C ARG A 472 1.88 10.31 -9.33
N VAL A 473 1.47 9.05 -9.20
CA VAL A 473 1.25 8.49 -7.86
C VAL A 473 2.59 8.51 -7.17
N SER A 474 2.67 9.26 -6.08
CA SER A 474 3.91 9.40 -5.33
C SER A 474 3.69 9.11 -3.87
N TYR A 475 4.76 8.62 -3.24
CA TYR A 475 4.77 8.27 -1.84
C TYR A 475 6.11 8.72 -1.26
N GLY A 476 6.05 9.60 -0.26
CA GLY A 476 7.25 10.14 0.39
C GLY A 476 7.88 11.38 -0.27
N ASP A 477 7.28 11.99 -1.29
CA ASP A 477 7.85 13.15 -2.00
C ASP A 477 8.08 14.37 -1.10
N THR A 478 7.30 14.51 -0.02
CA THR A 478 7.55 15.48 1.03
C THR A 478 8.58 14.94 2.02
N VAL A 479 9.84 15.32 1.80
CA VAL A 479 10.92 15.10 2.77
C VAL A 479 10.45 15.69 4.11
N SER A 480 10.38 14.85 5.15
CA SER A 480 9.92 15.16 6.52
C SER A 480 8.43 15.01 6.85
N ASN A 481 7.60 14.46 5.95
CA ASN A 481 6.21 14.13 6.32
C ASN A 481 6.18 12.87 7.24
N PRO A 482 5.67 12.99 8.49
CA PRO A 482 5.59 11.86 9.42
C PRO A 482 4.71 10.71 8.91
N SER A 483 3.75 10.98 8.01
CA SER A 483 2.85 9.95 7.46
C SER A 483 3.45 9.11 6.33
N THR A 484 4.65 9.46 5.85
CA THR A 484 5.35 8.75 4.76
C THR A 484 6.83 8.56 5.10
N TRP A 485 7.15 8.42 6.39
CA TRP A 485 8.50 8.27 6.91
C TRP A 485 9.21 7.04 6.33
N ASP A 486 8.41 6.03 6.00
CA ASP A 486 8.71 4.68 5.56
C ASP A 486 8.99 4.58 4.05
N ALA A 487 8.78 5.66 3.30
CA ALA A 487 8.88 5.68 1.85
C ALA A 487 10.22 5.13 1.31
N ASP A 488 11.32 5.39 2.02
CA ASP A 488 12.67 4.92 1.68
C ASP A 488 13.17 3.77 2.58
N GLN A 489 12.49 3.53 3.71
CA GLN A 489 12.85 2.50 4.68
C GLN A 489 12.21 1.15 4.35
N MET A 490 10.96 1.14 3.90
CA MET A 490 10.25 -0.06 3.48
C MET A 490 10.58 -0.44 2.04
N ARG A 491 10.86 -1.73 1.86
CA ARG A 491 11.26 -2.30 0.59
C ARG A 491 10.55 -3.62 0.33
N ALA A 492 10.23 -3.87 -0.92
CA ALA A 492 9.61 -5.11 -1.38
C ALA A 492 10.16 -5.54 -2.74
N CYS A 493 9.93 -6.80 -3.08
CA CYS A 493 10.31 -7.33 -4.40
C CYS A 493 9.30 -6.93 -5.46
N HIS A 494 9.79 -6.27 -6.51
CA HIS A 494 9.07 -6.09 -7.75
C HIS A 494 9.50 -7.19 -8.73
N CYS A 495 8.58 -8.08 -9.08
CA CYS A 495 8.91 -9.25 -9.89
C CYS A 495 9.07 -8.90 -11.36
N ASP A 496 10.14 -9.40 -11.96
CA ASP A 496 10.42 -9.23 -13.38
C ASP A 496 9.37 -10.04 -14.16
N SER A 497 8.51 -9.34 -14.90
CA SER A 497 7.68 -9.97 -15.92
C SER A 497 8.43 -9.81 -17.24
N TYR A 498 9.08 -10.87 -17.72
CA TYR A 498 9.74 -10.85 -19.03
C TYR A 498 8.70 -10.47 -20.10
N PRO A 499 8.90 -9.36 -20.84
CA PRO A 499 8.18 -9.08 -22.07
C PRO A 499 9.00 -9.53 -23.28
N ASP A 500 9.85 -10.55 -23.16
CA ASP A 500 10.65 -11.03 -24.28
C ASP A 500 9.78 -11.85 -25.24
N PHE A 501 9.18 -11.10 -26.15
CA PHE A 501 8.76 -11.50 -27.48
C PHE A 501 9.82 -12.41 -28.12
N ASN A 502 9.33 -13.44 -28.82
CA ASN A 502 10.05 -14.34 -29.73
C ASN A 502 10.43 -15.74 -29.23
N GLN A 503 9.62 -16.34 -28.35
CA GLN A 503 9.37 -17.78 -28.47
C GLN A 503 7.94 -17.98 -28.95
N THR A 504 7.82 -18.65 -30.09
CA THR A 504 6.57 -19.21 -30.59
C THR A 504 5.82 -19.88 -29.44
N PHE A 505 4.54 -19.57 -29.30
CA PHE A 505 3.56 -20.07 -28.31
C PHE A 505 3.33 -21.61 -28.36
N GLU A 506 4.30 -22.40 -28.83
CA GLU A 506 4.29 -23.86 -28.85
C GLU A 506 4.73 -24.49 -27.50
N THR A 507 5.25 -23.69 -26.58
CA THR A 507 5.49 -24.10 -25.18
C THR A 507 4.71 -23.16 -24.27
N GLY A 508 3.72 -23.71 -23.55
CA GLY A 508 2.75 -23.00 -22.71
C GLY A 508 3.30 -21.78 -21.97
N ASP A 509 2.45 -20.76 -21.91
CA ASP A 509 2.67 -19.45 -21.30
C ASP A 509 3.28 -19.62 -19.88
N LEU A 510 4.60 -19.52 -19.77
CA LEU A 510 5.28 -19.62 -18.47
C LEU A 510 4.94 -18.35 -17.70
N GLY A 511 3.90 -18.42 -16.88
CA GLY A 511 3.28 -17.26 -16.26
C GLY A 511 4.24 -16.35 -15.49
N ARG A 512 3.80 -15.10 -15.26
CA ARG A 512 4.59 -14.04 -14.63
C ARG A 512 5.02 -14.45 -13.23
N TYR A 513 6.23 -14.04 -12.85
CA TYR A 513 6.68 -14.19 -11.48
C TYR A 513 5.84 -13.33 -10.55
N GLN A 514 5.43 -13.92 -9.43
CA GLN A 514 4.58 -13.31 -8.42
C GLN A 514 4.96 -13.84 -7.04
N GLY A 515 4.35 -13.26 -6.01
CA GLY A 515 4.67 -13.54 -4.61
C GLY A 515 5.64 -12.52 -4.02
N PRO A 516 5.76 -12.50 -2.67
CA PRO A 516 6.55 -11.51 -1.94
C PRO A 516 8.04 -11.54 -2.25
N MET A 517 8.57 -12.66 -2.74
CA MET A 517 9.97 -12.82 -3.17
C MET A 517 10.10 -13.27 -4.62
N CYS A 518 9.04 -13.20 -5.43
CA CYS A 518 9.04 -13.67 -6.83
C CYS A 518 9.33 -15.17 -6.97
N GLU A 519 8.85 -15.94 -6.00
CA GLU A 519 9.02 -17.40 -5.90
C GLU A 519 8.01 -18.19 -6.72
N PHE A 520 6.85 -17.61 -7.01
CA PHE A 520 5.77 -18.29 -7.71
C PHE A 520 5.65 -17.80 -9.14
N ARG A 521 5.09 -18.65 -10.00
CA ARG A 521 4.59 -18.28 -11.32
C ARG A 521 3.07 -18.35 -11.33
N THR A 522 2.42 -17.51 -12.12
CA THR A 522 1.02 -17.73 -12.47
C THR A 522 0.90 -18.98 -13.33
N CYS A 523 -0.19 -19.74 -13.19
CA CYS A 523 -0.51 -20.82 -14.14
C CYS A 523 -1.36 -20.29 -15.29
N PRO A 524 -1.33 -20.97 -16.45
CA PRO A 524 -2.30 -20.74 -17.51
C PRO A 524 -3.73 -20.86 -17.00
N SER A 525 -4.59 -19.97 -17.48
CA SER A 525 -6.03 -20.06 -17.30
C SER A 525 -6.68 -20.41 -18.63
N GLY A 526 -7.74 -21.20 -18.55
CA GLY A 526 -8.48 -21.68 -19.71
C GLY A 526 -9.94 -21.89 -19.37
N THR A 527 -10.70 -22.31 -20.37
CA THR A 527 -12.11 -22.67 -20.19
C THR A 527 -12.25 -24.09 -19.73
N ASP A 528 -13.15 -24.34 -18.79
CA ASP A 528 -13.54 -25.70 -18.40
C ASP A 528 -14.18 -26.40 -19.61
N PRO A 529 -13.57 -27.48 -20.15
CA PRO A 529 -14.15 -28.25 -21.25
C PRO A 529 -15.47 -28.93 -20.91
N MET A 530 -15.85 -29.00 -19.62
CA MET A 530 -17.14 -29.50 -19.12
C MET A 530 -17.99 -28.39 -18.49
N GLY A 531 -17.53 -27.14 -18.48
CA GLY A 531 -18.26 -26.00 -17.92
C GLY A 531 -19.58 -25.80 -18.66
N ALA A 532 -20.66 -25.57 -17.92
CA ALA A 532 -22.01 -25.44 -18.46
C ALA A 532 -22.08 -24.35 -19.54
N VAL A 533 -22.11 -24.77 -20.80
CA VAL A 533 -22.30 -23.89 -21.97
C VAL A 533 -23.65 -23.19 -21.82
N PRO A 534 -23.72 -21.84 -21.87
CA PRO A 534 -25.00 -21.16 -21.91
C PRO A 534 -25.77 -21.61 -23.16
N ILE A 535 -26.93 -22.25 -22.99
CA ILE A 535 -27.73 -22.68 -24.14
C ILE A 535 -28.50 -21.47 -24.66
N ARG A 536 -28.34 -21.16 -25.96
CA ARG A 536 -29.07 -20.09 -26.65
C ARG A 536 -30.43 -20.58 -27.12
N TYR A 537 -31.47 -19.83 -26.82
CA TYR A 537 -32.84 -20.04 -27.29
C TYR A 537 -33.34 -18.79 -28.02
N SER A 538 -34.02 -19.00 -29.14
CA SER A 538 -34.75 -17.95 -29.85
C SER A 538 -36.23 -18.08 -29.52
N VAL A 539 -36.80 -17.04 -28.93
CA VAL A 539 -38.22 -16.91 -28.58
C VAL A 539 -38.87 -15.96 -29.58
N SER A 540 -39.77 -16.47 -30.41
CA SER A 540 -40.58 -15.66 -31.32
C SER A 540 -41.99 -15.55 -30.76
N CYS A 541 -42.48 -14.34 -30.50
CA CYS A 541 -43.79 -14.10 -29.88
C CYS A 541 -44.61 -13.00 -30.56
N GLU A 542 -45.84 -13.33 -30.93
CA GLU A 542 -46.86 -12.41 -31.46
C GLU A 542 -48.07 -12.36 -30.50
N ALA A 543 -48.13 -11.35 -29.63
CA ALA A 543 -49.23 -11.14 -28.68
C ALA A 543 -49.23 -9.70 -28.14
N ASP A 544 -50.41 -9.17 -27.80
CA ASP A 544 -50.61 -7.86 -27.15
C ASP A 544 -51.33 -7.96 -25.79
N GLY A 545 -51.83 -9.14 -25.41
CA GLY A 545 -52.44 -9.42 -24.11
C GLY A 545 -52.37 -10.89 -23.69
N GLY A 546 -52.83 -11.18 -22.47
CA GLY A 546 -52.81 -12.53 -21.89
C GLY A 546 -51.54 -12.86 -21.10
N THR A 547 -51.36 -14.14 -20.77
CA THR A 547 -50.15 -14.64 -20.08
C THR A 547 -49.58 -15.90 -20.70
N MET A 548 -48.27 -16.09 -20.52
CA MET A 548 -47.52 -17.29 -20.90
C MET A 548 -46.55 -17.70 -19.79
N THR A 549 -46.03 -18.92 -19.88
CA THR A 549 -44.94 -19.42 -19.02
C THR A 549 -43.86 -20.08 -19.87
N LEU A 550 -42.63 -20.06 -19.39
CA LEU A 550 -41.51 -20.79 -19.97
C LEU A 550 -41.17 -21.97 -19.06
N SER A 551 -40.98 -23.16 -19.65
CA SER A 551 -40.60 -24.38 -18.93
C SER A 551 -39.28 -24.91 -19.44
N PHE A 552 -38.42 -25.35 -18.52
CA PHE A 552 -37.08 -25.82 -18.81
C PHE A 552 -36.68 -26.94 -17.83
N SER A 553 -36.36 -28.13 -18.34
CA SER A 553 -35.93 -29.27 -17.51
C SER A 553 -36.83 -29.53 -16.29
N GLY A 554 -38.15 -29.49 -16.49
CA GLY A 554 -39.17 -29.76 -15.46
C GLY A 554 -39.45 -28.61 -14.49
N SER A 555 -38.73 -27.49 -14.55
CA SER A 555 -39.09 -26.25 -13.84
C SER A 555 -39.88 -25.33 -14.77
N THR A 556 -40.83 -24.57 -14.21
CA THR A 556 -41.65 -23.60 -14.95
C THR A 556 -41.55 -22.23 -14.29
N SER A 557 -41.38 -21.18 -15.09
CA SER A 557 -41.37 -19.80 -14.62
C SER A 557 -42.72 -19.39 -14.03
N SER A 558 -42.74 -18.33 -13.22
CA SER A 558 -44.00 -17.63 -12.92
C SER A 558 -44.63 -17.07 -14.21
N PRO A 559 -45.96 -16.87 -14.26
CA PRO A 559 -46.64 -16.32 -15.44
C PRO A 559 -46.11 -14.92 -15.82
N MET A 560 -45.89 -14.72 -17.11
CA MET A 560 -45.40 -13.46 -17.69
C MET A 560 -46.36 -12.92 -18.74
N THR A 561 -46.27 -11.62 -19.02
CA THR A 561 -47.17 -10.92 -19.98
C THR A 561 -46.44 -10.57 -21.28
N PRO A 562 -47.15 -10.29 -22.38
CA PRO A 562 -46.53 -9.80 -23.62
C PRO A 562 -45.63 -8.57 -23.46
N ALA A 563 -45.88 -7.72 -22.46
CA ALA A 563 -45.12 -6.51 -22.17
C ALA A 563 -43.88 -6.73 -21.28
N THR A 564 -43.54 -7.99 -20.94
CA THR A 564 -42.39 -8.30 -20.07
C THR A 564 -41.10 -7.71 -20.66
N THR A 565 -40.35 -7.00 -19.83
CA THR A 565 -39.06 -6.37 -20.18
C THR A 565 -37.89 -7.35 -20.03
N PRO A 566 -36.71 -7.08 -20.61
CA PRO A 566 -35.54 -7.96 -20.48
C PRO A 566 -35.16 -8.27 -19.03
N SER A 567 -35.13 -7.26 -18.15
CA SER A 567 -34.79 -7.43 -16.73
C SER A 567 -35.82 -8.26 -15.96
N GLU A 568 -37.09 -8.12 -16.30
CA GLU A 568 -38.16 -8.93 -15.69
C GLU A 568 -38.06 -10.38 -16.16
N LEU A 569 -37.74 -10.62 -17.43
CA LEU A 569 -37.55 -11.96 -17.96
C LEU A 569 -36.34 -12.66 -17.32
N VAL A 570 -35.22 -11.96 -17.13
CA VAL A 570 -34.06 -12.46 -16.37
C VAL A 570 -34.49 -12.91 -14.98
N THR A 571 -35.18 -12.05 -14.24
CA THR A 571 -35.63 -12.34 -12.86
C THR A 571 -36.54 -13.58 -12.81
N LEU A 572 -37.43 -13.74 -13.80
CA LEU A 572 -38.36 -14.87 -13.89
C LEU A 572 -37.66 -16.20 -14.20
N LEU A 573 -36.62 -16.16 -15.05
CA LEU A 573 -35.85 -17.33 -15.45
C LEU A 573 -34.85 -17.76 -14.37
N GLU A 574 -34.18 -16.81 -13.71
CA GLU A 574 -33.26 -17.10 -12.59
C GLU A 574 -33.98 -17.69 -11.37
N ALA A 575 -35.28 -17.42 -11.22
CA ALA A 575 -36.10 -18.03 -10.17
C ALA A 575 -36.40 -19.52 -10.42
N MET A 576 -36.11 -20.06 -11.61
CA MET A 576 -36.35 -21.47 -11.94
C MET A 576 -35.24 -22.36 -11.37
N ALA A 577 -35.62 -23.44 -10.67
CA ALA A 577 -34.66 -24.31 -9.98
C ALA A 577 -33.63 -25.01 -10.92
N SER A 578 -33.99 -25.22 -12.19
CA SER A 578 -33.13 -25.82 -13.21
C SER A 578 -32.13 -24.85 -13.86
N VAL A 579 -32.23 -23.55 -13.58
CA VAL A 579 -31.37 -22.49 -14.13
C VAL A 579 -30.29 -22.11 -13.09
N ASP A 580 -29.03 -22.09 -13.51
CA ASP A 580 -27.86 -21.68 -12.71
C ASP A 580 -27.56 -20.18 -12.84
N GLY A 581 -28.01 -19.58 -13.94
CA GLY A 581 -27.94 -18.14 -14.20
C GLY A 581 -28.43 -17.82 -15.61
N VAL A 582 -28.81 -16.56 -15.84
CA VAL A 582 -29.16 -16.06 -17.18
C VAL A 582 -28.02 -15.17 -17.65
N PHE A 583 -27.32 -15.57 -18.72
CA PHE A 583 -26.13 -14.87 -19.19
C PHE A 583 -26.50 -13.56 -19.90
N ALA A 584 -27.50 -13.61 -20.76
CA ALA A 584 -28.03 -12.45 -21.47
C ALA A 584 -29.48 -12.68 -21.90
N VAL A 585 -30.18 -11.58 -22.16
CA VAL A 585 -31.48 -11.53 -22.81
C VAL A 585 -31.46 -10.33 -23.77
N GLU A 586 -31.70 -10.57 -25.05
CA GLU A 586 -31.70 -9.54 -26.09
C GLU A 586 -33.05 -9.55 -26.83
N PHE A 587 -33.71 -8.40 -26.88
CA PHE A 587 -35.01 -8.24 -27.57
C PHE A 587 -34.83 -7.36 -28.79
N ASP A 588 -35.52 -7.69 -29.88
CA ASP A 588 -35.60 -6.82 -31.08
C ASP A 588 -36.45 -5.54 -30.85
N GLY A 589 -37.00 -5.35 -29.64
CA GLY A 589 -37.87 -4.23 -29.26
C GLY A 589 -38.01 -4.08 -27.74
N PRO A 590 -38.90 -3.19 -27.25
CA PRO A 590 -39.00 -2.87 -25.82
C PRO A 590 -39.67 -3.96 -24.96
N ALA A 591 -40.21 -5.01 -25.58
CA ALA A 591 -40.98 -6.06 -24.91
C ALA A 591 -40.76 -7.44 -25.56
N LEU A 592 -41.04 -8.50 -24.81
CA LEU A 592 -40.86 -9.90 -25.24
C LEU A 592 -41.75 -10.30 -26.43
N CYS A 593 -42.92 -9.71 -26.54
CA CYS A 593 -43.89 -9.96 -27.62
C CYS A 593 -44.31 -8.63 -28.27
N SER A 594 -44.60 -8.65 -29.56
CA SER A 594 -45.22 -7.52 -30.26
C SER A 594 -46.18 -7.99 -31.34
N VAL A 595 -47.00 -7.07 -31.86
CA VAL A 595 -47.81 -7.30 -33.08
C VAL A 595 -47.36 -6.26 -34.12
N PRO A 596 -46.62 -6.65 -35.18
CA PRO A 596 -46.25 -8.02 -35.59
C PRO A 596 -45.18 -8.67 -34.69
N ALA A 597 -44.97 -9.98 -34.81
CA ALA A 597 -44.12 -10.80 -33.94
C ALA A 597 -42.73 -10.21 -33.64
N ALA A 598 -42.32 -10.22 -32.37
CA ALA A 598 -40.96 -9.92 -31.94
C ALA A 598 -40.14 -11.20 -31.81
N THR A 599 -38.86 -11.13 -32.14
CA THR A 599 -37.90 -12.18 -31.81
C THR A 599 -37.03 -11.72 -30.65
N SER A 600 -36.79 -12.61 -29.71
CA SER A 600 -35.97 -12.39 -28.52
C SER A 600 -35.00 -13.56 -28.34
N GLN A 601 -33.80 -13.29 -27.87
CA GLN A 601 -32.77 -14.28 -27.62
C GLN A 601 -32.47 -14.39 -26.14
N VAL A 602 -32.33 -15.62 -25.65
CA VAL A 602 -32.11 -15.93 -24.23
C VAL A 602 -30.97 -16.92 -24.10
N TRP A 603 -30.01 -16.63 -23.23
CA TRP A 603 -28.86 -17.51 -22.95
C TRP A 603 -28.96 -18.02 -21.51
N LEU A 604 -29.14 -19.34 -21.34
CA LEU A 604 -29.33 -19.97 -20.03
C LEU A 604 -28.13 -20.82 -19.62
N LYS A 605 -27.60 -20.59 -18.42
CA LYS A 605 -26.67 -21.52 -17.76
C LYS A 605 -27.48 -22.57 -16.98
N THR A 606 -27.14 -23.84 -17.15
CA THR A 606 -27.90 -24.96 -16.56
C THR A 606 -27.20 -25.50 -15.31
N LYS A 607 -27.98 -25.91 -14.30
CA LYS A 607 -27.46 -26.69 -13.15
C LYS A 607 -27.29 -28.18 -13.45
N VAL A 608 -27.65 -28.60 -14.65
CA VAL A 608 -27.70 -30.00 -15.10
C VAL A 608 -26.75 -30.16 -16.29
N GLU A 609 -26.02 -31.27 -16.35
CA GLU A 609 -25.09 -31.58 -17.45
C GLU A 609 -25.75 -31.46 -18.83
N ALA A 610 -25.07 -30.80 -19.77
CA ALA A 610 -25.59 -30.43 -21.10
C ALA A 610 -26.13 -31.61 -21.94
N HIS A 611 -25.76 -32.85 -21.60
CA HIS A 611 -26.19 -34.07 -22.28
C HIS A 611 -27.54 -34.65 -21.80
N ALA A 612 -28.13 -34.13 -20.72
CA ALA A 612 -29.38 -34.64 -20.12
C ALA A 612 -30.53 -33.60 -20.04
N VAL A 613 -30.38 -32.44 -20.67
CA VAL A 613 -31.29 -31.29 -20.55
C VAL A 613 -32.46 -31.39 -21.54
N SER A 614 -33.69 -31.13 -21.11
CA SER A 614 -34.82 -30.88 -22.04
C SER A 614 -34.88 -29.41 -22.46
N ASP A 615 -35.23 -29.14 -23.72
CA ASP A 615 -35.21 -27.79 -24.31
C ASP A 615 -36.16 -26.80 -23.60
N LEU A 616 -35.91 -25.49 -23.77
CA LEU A 616 -36.80 -24.44 -23.32
C LEU A 616 -38.08 -24.45 -24.15
N GLU A 617 -39.22 -24.57 -23.49
CA GLU A 617 -40.53 -24.64 -24.13
C GLU A 617 -41.41 -23.50 -23.64
N ALA A 618 -42.18 -22.88 -24.55
CA ALA A 618 -43.21 -21.93 -24.18
C ALA A 618 -44.57 -22.62 -24.09
N GLN A 619 -45.28 -22.36 -23.00
CA GLN A 619 -46.68 -22.75 -22.85
C GLN A 619 -47.57 -21.51 -22.96
N ALA A 620 -48.35 -21.45 -24.03
CA ALA A 620 -49.36 -20.40 -24.22
C ALA A 620 -50.54 -20.65 -23.27
N GLY A 621 -50.58 -19.95 -22.14
CA GLY A 621 -51.67 -20.09 -21.17
C GLY A 621 -52.96 -19.42 -21.65
N SER A 622 -52.88 -18.15 -22.06
CA SER A 622 -54.05 -17.36 -22.49
C SER A 622 -53.69 -16.13 -23.36
N LEU A 623 -52.71 -16.26 -24.26
CA LEU A 623 -52.25 -15.15 -25.11
C LEU A 623 -53.36 -14.66 -26.06
N THR A 624 -53.44 -13.34 -26.25
CA THR A 624 -54.34 -12.67 -27.19
C THR A 624 -53.56 -11.74 -28.11
N ALA A 625 -54.02 -11.61 -29.36
CA ALA A 625 -53.52 -10.64 -30.35
C ALA A 625 -54.74 -10.00 -31.03
N GLY A 626 -54.88 -8.68 -30.96
CA GLY A 626 -56.15 -7.98 -31.26
C GLY A 626 -56.89 -8.39 -32.55
N ALA A 627 -56.19 -8.66 -33.65
CA ALA A 627 -56.79 -9.06 -34.93
C ALA A 627 -56.19 -10.35 -35.56
N GLY A 628 -55.37 -11.10 -34.81
CA GLY A 628 -54.61 -12.27 -35.30
C GLY A 628 -54.60 -13.44 -34.31
N ALA A 629 -53.98 -14.56 -34.72
CA ALA A 629 -53.75 -15.68 -33.81
C ALA A 629 -52.49 -15.38 -32.98
N ALA A 630 -52.62 -15.33 -31.64
CA ALA A 630 -51.46 -15.15 -30.78
C ALA A 630 -50.56 -16.39 -30.84
N THR A 631 -49.26 -16.20 -31.06
CA THR A 631 -48.30 -17.30 -31.16
C THR A 631 -47.08 -17.05 -30.29
N VAL A 632 -46.54 -18.13 -29.73
CA VAL A 632 -45.22 -18.13 -29.10
C VAL A 632 -44.52 -19.42 -29.50
N SER A 633 -43.28 -19.32 -29.94
CA SER A 633 -42.45 -20.48 -30.28
C SER A 633 -41.05 -20.27 -29.74
N VAL A 634 -40.46 -21.36 -29.26
CA VAL A 634 -39.08 -21.39 -28.77
C VAL A 634 -38.33 -22.38 -29.62
N SER A 635 -37.17 -21.97 -30.12
CA SER A 635 -36.26 -22.86 -30.84
C SER A 635 -34.88 -22.78 -30.21
N ARG A 636 -34.26 -23.94 -30.01
CA ARG A 636 -32.87 -24.01 -29.57
C ARG A 636 -31.97 -23.62 -30.72
N VAL A 637 -31.11 -22.63 -30.47
CA VAL A 637 -30.05 -22.24 -31.36
C VAL A 637 -28.78 -22.86 -30.80
N SER A 638 -28.22 -23.87 -31.48
CA SER A 638 -26.98 -24.51 -31.03
C SER A 638 -25.90 -23.45 -30.87
N SER A 639 -25.28 -23.36 -29.69
CA SER A 639 -23.96 -22.75 -29.54
C SER A 639 -23.02 -23.79 -28.96
N VAL A 640 -21.90 -23.94 -29.65
CA VAL A 640 -20.69 -24.62 -29.19
C VAL A 640 -19.98 -23.67 -28.23
N LEU A 641 -19.14 -24.20 -27.33
CA LEU A 641 -18.12 -23.46 -26.60
C LEU A 641 -17.42 -22.50 -27.58
N GLY A 642 -17.74 -21.21 -27.48
CA GLY A 642 -17.43 -20.23 -28.52
C GLY A 642 -16.49 -19.19 -27.98
N ASN A 643 -15.28 -19.15 -28.54
CA ASN A 643 -14.47 -17.96 -28.51
C ASN A 643 -15.25 -16.79 -29.10
N GLU A 644 -15.02 -15.59 -28.57
CA GLU A 644 -15.74 -14.41 -29.04
C GLU A 644 -15.48 -14.15 -30.52
N ASN A 645 -16.56 -13.91 -31.26
CA ASN A 645 -16.51 -13.43 -32.64
C ASN A 645 -16.92 -11.97 -32.69
N GLN A 646 -16.00 -11.12 -33.12
CA GLN A 646 -16.31 -9.76 -33.52
C GLN A 646 -16.24 -9.65 -35.04
N THR A 647 -17.25 -9.02 -35.65
CA THR A 647 -17.29 -8.82 -37.09
C THR A 647 -16.95 -7.38 -37.43
N ILE A 648 -15.98 -7.22 -38.32
CA ILE A 648 -15.70 -5.96 -39.00
C ILE A 648 -16.53 -5.91 -40.27
N PHE A 649 -17.34 -4.87 -40.41
CA PHE A 649 -17.94 -4.51 -41.70
C PHE A 649 -17.17 -3.33 -42.29
N CYS A 650 -16.58 -3.50 -43.47
CA CYS A 650 -15.86 -2.43 -44.15
C CYS A 650 -16.35 -2.22 -45.59
N LYS A 651 -16.85 -1.01 -45.87
CA LYS A 651 -17.22 -0.52 -47.20
C LYS A 651 -16.32 0.64 -47.61
N ALA A 652 -15.29 0.35 -48.39
CA ALA A 652 -14.30 1.31 -48.89
C ALA A 652 -13.62 0.74 -50.15
N ASP A 653 -13.12 1.62 -51.04
CA ASP A 653 -12.37 1.25 -52.24
C ASP A 653 -10.92 1.78 -52.25
N GLY A 654 -10.53 2.54 -51.21
CA GLY A 654 -9.18 3.02 -51.00
C GLY A 654 -8.90 3.32 -49.52
N GLY A 655 -7.62 3.46 -49.17
CA GLY A 655 -7.18 3.85 -47.84
C GLY A 655 -6.78 2.70 -46.91
N SER A 656 -6.77 2.99 -45.62
CA SER A 656 -6.47 2.04 -44.55
C SER A 656 -7.28 2.38 -43.30
N PHE A 657 -7.28 1.50 -42.30
CA PHE A 657 -7.89 1.76 -41.01
C PHE A 657 -7.06 1.15 -39.88
N VAL A 658 -7.40 1.48 -38.64
CA VAL A 658 -6.77 0.93 -37.43
C VAL A 658 -7.84 0.32 -36.54
N LEU A 659 -7.49 -0.79 -35.88
CA LEU A 659 -8.30 -1.41 -34.84
C LEU A 659 -7.64 -1.18 -33.48
N GLU A 660 -8.46 -0.94 -32.45
CA GLU A 660 -8.02 -0.76 -31.07
C GLU A 660 -8.67 -1.80 -30.15
N PHE A 661 -7.85 -2.43 -29.31
CA PHE A 661 -8.31 -3.38 -28.30
C PHE A 661 -7.58 -3.17 -26.97
N ARG A 662 -8.34 -2.91 -25.90
CA ARG A 662 -7.82 -2.68 -24.53
C ARG A 662 -6.73 -1.58 -24.47
N GLY A 663 -6.91 -0.50 -25.23
CA GLY A 663 -5.99 0.65 -25.25
C GLY A 663 -4.74 0.48 -26.13
N HIS A 664 -4.65 -0.60 -26.92
CA HIS A 664 -3.56 -0.82 -27.89
C HIS A 664 -4.10 -0.82 -29.32
N LYS A 665 -3.38 -0.17 -30.25
CA LYS A 665 -3.78 0.03 -31.66
C LYS A 665 -2.92 -0.79 -32.62
N THR A 666 -3.52 -1.36 -33.65
CA THR A 666 -2.78 -2.10 -34.70
C THR A 666 -1.96 -1.15 -35.56
N SER A 667 -0.99 -1.68 -36.31
CA SER A 667 -0.47 -0.99 -37.50
C SER A 667 -1.61 -0.73 -38.51
N GLN A 668 -1.44 0.22 -39.41
CA GLN A 668 -2.44 0.53 -40.45
C GLN A 668 -2.76 -0.71 -41.29
N ILE A 669 -4.04 -1.08 -41.33
CA ILE A 669 -4.57 -2.21 -42.11
C ILE A 669 -5.08 -1.65 -43.45
N PRO A 670 -4.43 -1.93 -44.59
CA PRO A 670 -4.87 -1.42 -45.88
C PRO A 670 -6.20 -2.06 -46.31
N VAL A 671 -7.02 -1.36 -47.10
CA VAL A 671 -8.30 -1.91 -47.63
C VAL A 671 -8.11 -3.20 -48.45
N THR A 672 -6.90 -3.43 -48.96
CA THR A 672 -6.51 -4.62 -49.72
C THR A 672 -5.97 -5.76 -48.85
N ALA A 673 -5.92 -5.61 -47.51
CA ALA A 673 -5.42 -6.64 -46.62
C ALA A 673 -6.22 -7.93 -46.77
N ASP A 674 -5.52 -9.05 -46.90
CA ASP A 674 -6.11 -10.38 -46.93
C ASP A 674 -6.27 -10.90 -45.48
N PRO A 675 -6.88 -12.08 -45.25
CA PRO A 675 -7.07 -12.60 -43.90
C PRO A 675 -5.77 -12.75 -43.10
N ALA A 676 -4.64 -13.02 -43.75
CA ALA A 676 -3.35 -13.16 -43.08
C ALA A 676 -2.82 -11.79 -42.62
N GLY A 677 -2.94 -10.76 -43.46
CA GLY A 677 -2.54 -9.40 -43.09
C GLY A 677 -3.35 -8.81 -41.93
N VAL A 678 -4.65 -9.10 -41.87
CA VAL A 678 -5.50 -8.68 -40.72
C VAL A 678 -5.12 -9.46 -39.44
N LYS A 679 -4.86 -10.77 -39.56
CA LYS A 679 -4.40 -11.60 -38.44
C LYS A 679 -3.07 -11.08 -37.87
N GLU A 680 -2.08 -10.86 -38.72
CA GLU A 680 -0.76 -10.34 -38.32
C GLU A 680 -0.87 -8.99 -37.60
N ALA A 681 -1.69 -8.07 -38.09
CA ALA A 681 -1.91 -6.78 -37.46
C ALA A 681 -2.50 -6.91 -36.04
N LEU A 682 -3.44 -7.84 -35.82
CA LEU A 682 -4.07 -8.08 -34.52
C LEU A 682 -3.14 -8.82 -33.54
N GLU A 683 -2.46 -9.87 -33.99
CA GLU A 683 -1.53 -10.66 -33.14
C GLU A 683 -0.25 -9.89 -32.78
N SER A 684 -0.01 -8.72 -33.40
CA SER A 684 1.06 -7.80 -33.01
C SER A 684 0.74 -7.00 -31.73
N LEU A 685 -0.51 -6.97 -31.28
CA LEU A 685 -0.91 -6.24 -30.07
C LEU A 685 -0.50 -7.00 -28.80
N PRO A 686 0.11 -6.35 -27.79
CA PRO A 686 0.47 -6.99 -26.53
C PRO A 686 -0.72 -7.58 -25.73
N THR A 687 -1.94 -7.17 -26.07
CA THR A 687 -3.19 -7.58 -25.44
C THR A 687 -3.95 -8.68 -26.19
N ILE A 688 -3.50 -9.03 -27.40
CA ILE A 688 -4.08 -10.08 -28.24
C ILE A 688 -3.03 -11.17 -28.44
N GLY A 689 -3.43 -12.43 -28.31
CA GLY A 689 -2.53 -13.56 -28.53
C GLY A 689 -2.71 -14.09 -29.94
N GLN A 690 -3.62 -15.05 -30.12
CA GLN A 690 -3.99 -15.60 -31.41
C GLN A 690 -5.43 -15.23 -31.78
N VAL A 691 -5.63 -15.00 -33.08
CA VAL A 691 -6.96 -14.80 -33.68
C VAL A 691 -7.13 -15.61 -34.95
N THR A 692 -8.35 -16.05 -35.23
CA THR A 692 -8.73 -16.61 -36.53
C THR A 692 -9.50 -15.54 -37.30
N VAL A 693 -9.06 -15.22 -38.52
CA VAL A 693 -9.72 -14.24 -39.39
C VAL A 693 -10.37 -14.95 -40.57
N ALA A 694 -11.68 -14.73 -40.76
CA ALA A 694 -12.45 -15.26 -41.87
C ALA A 694 -13.17 -14.12 -42.61
N MET A 695 -13.04 -14.09 -43.94
CA MET A 695 -13.76 -13.16 -44.83
C MET A 695 -14.72 -13.98 -45.71
N GLU A 696 -15.83 -13.41 -46.18
CA GLU A 696 -16.71 -14.08 -47.17
C GLU A 696 -16.25 -13.84 -48.63
N GLY A 697 -16.76 -14.60 -49.62
CA GLY A 697 -16.48 -14.39 -51.07
C GLY A 697 -15.41 -15.29 -51.73
N VAL A 698 -15.08 -15.06 -53.01
CA VAL A 698 -14.11 -15.83 -53.83
C VAL A 698 -12.79 -15.05 -53.93
N ALA A 699 -11.63 -15.73 -53.84
CA ALA A 699 -10.31 -15.10 -53.80
C ALA A 699 -9.98 -14.25 -55.07
N PRO A 700 -9.21 -13.14 -54.94
CA PRO A 700 -8.57 -12.65 -53.71
C PRO A 700 -9.58 -11.96 -52.76
N ARG A 701 -9.50 -12.31 -51.46
CA ARG A 701 -10.34 -11.75 -50.40
C ARG A 701 -9.64 -10.54 -49.81
N THR A 702 -10.29 -9.39 -49.83
CA THR A 702 -9.80 -8.15 -49.23
C THR A 702 -10.73 -7.74 -48.09
N VAL A 703 -10.18 -7.12 -47.05
CA VAL A 703 -10.93 -6.72 -45.85
C VAL A 703 -12.02 -5.67 -46.12
N CYS A 704 -11.90 -4.90 -47.21
CA CYS A 704 -12.89 -3.92 -47.64
C CYS A 704 -13.23 -4.09 -49.13
N SER A 705 -14.43 -3.66 -49.53
CA SER A 705 -14.81 -3.46 -50.93
C SER A 705 -15.82 -2.32 -51.08
N SER A 706 -16.05 -1.83 -52.30
CA SER A 706 -17.09 -0.83 -52.56
C SER A 706 -18.51 -1.34 -52.30
N ALA A 707 -18.71 -2.67 -52.28
CA ALA A 707 -19.97 -3.33 -51.91
C ALA A 707 -20.10 -3.56 -50.39
N GLY A 708 -19.00 -3.46 -49.64
CA GLY A 708 -18.90 -3.89 -48.25
C GLY A 708 -18.37 -5.32 -48.13
N VAL A 709 -17.52 -5.56 -47.13
CA VAL A 709 -17.05 -6.90 -46.76
C VAL A 709 -17.23 -7.09 -45.26
N SER A 710 -17.79 -8.24 -44.88
CA SER A 710 -17.83 -8.68 -43.50
C SER A 710 -16.64 -9.61 -43.23
N THR A 711 -15.82 -9.25 -42.25
CA THR A 711 -14.65 -10.01 -41.78
C THR A 711 -14.91 -10.41 -40.35
N VAL A 712 -15.03 -11.72 -40.09
CA VAL A 712 -15.20 -12.28 -38.76
C VAL A 712 -13.83 -12.52 -38.13
N ILE A 713 -13.64 -12.01 -36.91
CA ILE A 713 -12.47 -12.23 -36.09
C ILE A 713 -12.88 -13.07 -34.89
N THR A 714 -12.34 -14.27 -34.79
CA THR A 714 -12.48 -15.13 -33.61
C THR A 714 -11.26 -14.93 -32.70
N PHE A 715 -11.49 -14.52 -31.45
CA PHE A 715 -10.42 -14.39 -30.46
C PHE A 715 -10.03 -15.76 -29.93
N ASP A 716 -8.90 -16.29 -30.38
CA ASP A 716 -8.52 -17.64 -30.00
C ASP A 716 -8.05 -17.69 -28.54
N THR A 717 -7.28 -16.69 -28.11
CA THR A 717 -6.62 -16.64 -26.78
C THR A 717 -7.32 -15.82 -25.72
N GLN A 718 -8.05 -14.78 -26.09
CA GLN A 718 -8.74 -13.91 -25.15
C GLN A 718 -10.10 -14.55 -24.86
N LEU A 719 -10.21 -15.17 -23.69
CA LEU A 719 -11.41 -15.91 -23.26
C LEU A 719 -12.36 -14.99 -22.48
N GLY A 720 -13.65 -15.36 -22.46
CA GLY A 720 -14.73 -14.57 -21.85
C GLY A 720 -15.31 -13.51 -22.77
N ASP A 721 -16.25 -12.75 -22.23
CA ASP A 721 -16.88 -11.59 -22.90
C ASP A 721 -15.86 -10.43 -22.96
N LEU A 722 -15.39 -10.14 -24.16
CA LEU A 722 -14.42 -9.12 -24.50
C LEU A 722 -15.17 -7.86 -24.93
N ALA A 723 -14.59 -6.70 -24.63
CA ALA A 723 -15.13 -5.46 -25.16
C ALA A 723 -14.96 -5.40 -26.68
N THR A 724 -15.99 -4.92 -27.40
CA THR A 724 -15.90 -4.66 -28.84
C THR A 724 -14.68 -3.80 -29.19
N MET A 725 -13.90 -4.21 -30.18
CA MET A 725 -12.78 -3.42 -30.71
C MET A 725 -13.29 -2.08 -31.24
N ALA A 726 -12.60 -1.01 -30.91
CA ALA A 726 -12.85 0.26 -31.56
C ALA A 726 -12.19 0.25 -32.95
N SER A 727 -12.80 0.96 -33.89
CA SER A 727 -12.27 1.10 -35.25
C SER A 727 -12.27 2.55 -35.67
N ASP A 728 -11.22 2.96 -36.38
CA ASP A 728 -11.05 4.32 -36.85
C ASP A 728 -11.08 4.35 -38.39
N PRO A 729 -12.18 4.82 -39.01
CA PRO A 729 -12.32 4.89 -40.47
C PRO A 729 -11.63 6.10 -41.13
N VAL A 730 -10.92 6.96 -40.39
CA VAL A 730 -10.49 8.29 -40.88
C VAL A 730 -9.69 8.25 -42.19
N LEU A 731 -8.93 7.19 -42.46
CA LEU A 731 -8.11 7.07 -43.66
C LEU A 731 -8.79 6.27 -44.79
N LEU A 732 -10.05 5.85 -44.63
CA LEU A 732 -10.79 5.15 -45.67
C LEU A 732 -11.36 6.13 -46.70
N THR A 733 -11.42 5.69 -47.96
CA THR A 733 -12.07 6.42 -49.05
C THR A 733 -13.06 5.53 -49.79
N LEU A 734 -14.12 6.14 -50.31
CA LEU A 734 -15.08 5.49 -51.19
C LEU A 734 -15.41 6.45 -52.35
N VAL A 735 -15.21 6.01 -53.60
CA VAL A 735 -15.42 6.85 -54.80
C VAL A 735 -16.88 7.31 -54.95
N ALA A 736 -17.84 6.52 -54.43
CA ALA A 736 -19.28 6.83 -54.49
C ALA A 736 -19.95 6.67 -53.11
N GLY A 737 -19.88 7.73 -52.30
CA GLY A 737 -20.52 7.81 -50.99
C GLY A 737 -19.52 8.01 -49.86
N ALA A 738 -19.95 7.80 -48.62
CA ALA A 738 -19.06 7.79 -47.45
C ALA A 738 -18.58 6.36 -47.19
N PRO A 739 -17.29 6.16 -46.84
CA PRO A 739 -16.82 4.87 -46.38
C PRO A 739 -17.52 4.51 -45.06
N VAL A 740 -17.74 3.21 -44.84
CA VAL A 740 -18.35 2.69 -43.61
C VAL A 740 -17.38 1.68 -43.01
N LEU A 741 -17.02 1.88 -41.75
CA LEU A 741 -16.31 0.89 -40.94
C LEU A 741 -17.06 0.76 -39.63
N SER A 742 -17.38 -0.47 -39.25
CA SER A 742 -17.95 -0.76 -37.95
C SER A 742 -17.45 -2.09 -37.45
N VAL A 743 -17.23 -2.19 -36.14
CA VAL A 743 -17.04 -3.46 -35.46
C VAL A 743 -18.26 -3.72 -34.61
N SER A 744 -18.77 -4.93 -34.68
CA SER A 744 -19.86 -5.39 -33.83
C SER A 744 -19.55 -6.77 -33.29
N GLU A 745 -19.85 -6.99 -32.02
CA GLU A 745 -19.91 -8.33 -31.45
C GLU A 745 -21.00 -9.14 -32.17
N THR A 746 -20.62 -10.30 -32.70
CA THR A 746 -21.53 -11.19 -33.43
C THR A 746 -21.85 -12.44 -32.61
N ASP A 747 -20.85 -12.95 -31.89
CA ASP A 747 -21.04 -13.96 -30.85
C ASP A 747 -20.20 -13.56 -29.63
N LYS A 748 -20.86 -13.27 -28.50
CA LYS A 748 -20.15 -12.99 -27.22
C LYS A 748 -19.36 -14.20 -26.76
N GLY A 749 -18.16 -13.96 -26.21
CA GLY A 749 -17.35 -15.03 -25.64
C GLY A 749 -18.06 -15.66 -24.44
N THR A 750 -18.29 -16.97 -24.49
CA THR A 750 -18.96 -17.73 -23.41
C THR A 750 -17.98 -18.55 -22.56
N THR A 751 -16.68 -18.43 -22.88
CA THR A 751 -15.58 -19.16 -22.27
C THR A 751 -15.25 -18.62 -20.87
N THR A 752 -15.26 -19.46 -19.83
CA THR A 752 -14.81 -19.06 -18.47
C THR A 752 -13.29 -18.96 -18.41
N VAL A 753 -12.76 -18.10 -17.53
CA VAL A 753 -11.31 -17.96 -17.26
C VAL A 753 -11.02 -18.61 -15.91
N GLU A 754 -10.79 -19.92 -15.90
CA GLU A 754 -10.41 -20.66 -14.71
C GLU A 754 -8.95 -21.10 -14.77
N VAL A 755 -8.25 -21.01 -13.64
CA VAL A 755 -6.88 -21.51 -13.53
C VAL A 755 -6.90 -23.01 -13.85
N CYS A 756 -6.07 -23.43 -14.80
CA CYS A 756 -6.05 -24.81 -15.29
C CYS A 756 -7.42 -25.33 -15.75
N SER A 757 -8.26 -24.44 -16.29
CA SER A 757 -9.59 -24.77 -16.81
C SER A 757 -10.50 -25.49 -15.79
N GLY A 758 -10.23 -25.37 -14.49
CA GLY A 758 -10.95 -26.14 -13.45
C GLY A 758 -10.71 -27.65 -13.50
N ARG A 759 -9.87 -28.15 -14.42
CA ARG A 759 -9.62 -29.58 -14.69
C ARG A 759 -8.15 -29.96 -14.51
N GLY A 760 -7.42 -29.17 -13.74
CA GLY A 760 -6.04 -29.45 -13.36
C GLY A 760 -5.63 -28.73 -12.08
N PHE A 761 -4.54 -29.20 -11.48
CA PHE A 761 -3.92 -28.54 -10.34
C PHE A 761 -2.79 -27.62 -10.83
N CYS A 762 -2.81 -26.36 -10.39
CA CYS A 762 -1.73 -25.42 -10.70
C CYS A 762 -0.50 -25.71 -9.84
N ASP A 763 0.59 -26.12 -10.49
CA ASP A 763 1.91 -26.14 -9.88
C ASP A 763 2.52 -24.73 -9.96
N THR A 764 2.38 -23.97 -8.88
CA THR A 764 2.83 -22.57 -8.80
C THR A 764 4.35 -22.42 -8.79
N GLN A 765 5.11 -23.50 -8.58
CA GLN A 765 6.57 -23.46 -8.65
C GLN A 765 7.07 -23.35 -10.09
N TYR A 766 6.38 -24.02 -11.02
CA TYR A 766 6.72 -24.01 -12.44
C TYR A 766 5.75 -23.18 -13.30
N GLY A 767 4.59 -22.81 -12.75
CA GLY A 767 3.53 -22.13 -13.50
C GLY A 767 2.88 -23.07 -14.52
N LEU A 768 2.74 -24.37 -14.18
CA LEU A 768 2.26 -25.40 -15.08
C LEU A 768 1.00 -26.06 -14.51
N CYS A 769 0.02 -26.32 -15.36
CA CYS A 769 -1.15 -27.11 -14.96
C CYS A 769 -0.88 -28.60 -15.09
N GLN A 770 -1.09 -29.32 -13.99
CA GLN A 770 -1.13 -30.78 -13.95
C GLN A 770 -2.58 -31.23 -14.19
N CYS A 771 -2.88 -31.69 -15.38
CA CYS A 771 -4.24 -32.05 -15.78
C CYS A 771 -4.75 -33.30 -15.07
N LEU A 772 -6.03 -33.30 -14.70
CA LEU A 772 -6.73 -34.49 -14.22
C LEU A 772 -6.76 -35.57 -15.31
N ALA A 773 -6.92 -36.82 -14.91
CA ALA A 773 -6.98 -37.93 -15.86
C ALA A 773 -8.14 -37.73 -16.86
N GLY A 774 -7.87 -37.92 -18.15
CA GLY A 774 -8.82 -37.65 -19.24
C GLY A 774 -8.82 -36.21 -19.74
N TYR A 775 -7.99 -35.33 -19.18
CA TYR A 775 -7.83 -33.95 -19.62
C TYR A 775 -6.41 -33.66 -20.09
N VAL A 776 -6.31 -32.83 -21.12
CA VAL A 776 -5.07 -32.45 -21.79
C VAL A 776 -5.09 -30.96 -22.10
N SER A 777 -3.91 -30.45 -22.44
CA SER A 777 -3.75 -29.06 -22.88
C SER A 777 -4.69 -28.72 -24.04
N GLY A 778 -5.37 -27.59 -23.94
CA GLY A 778 -6.37 -27.13 -24.88
C GLY A 778 -5.85 -26.12 -25.89
N ASN A 779 -6.67 -25.87 -26.91
CA ASN A 779 -6.49 -24.81 -27.91
C ASN A 779 -7.37 -23.57 -27.64
N GLY A 780 -8.13 -23.56 -26.54
CA GLY A 780 -9.12 -22.55 -26.20
C GLY A 780 -10.52 -22.78 -26.78
N LYS A 781 -10.72 -23.80 -27.63
CA LYS A 781 -12.00 -24.16 -28.28
C LYS A 781 -12.52 -25.53 -27.85
N GLY A 782 -12.05 -26.07 -26.72
CA GLY A 782 -12.38 -27.41 -26.23
C GLY A 782 -11.67 -28.57 -26.97
N GLY A 783 -10.74 -28.28 -27.88
CA GLY A 783 -9.91 -29.27 -28.59
C GLY A 783 -8.44 -29.26 -28.15
N TYR A 784 -7.68 -30.30 -28.49
CA TYR A 784 -6.26 -30.42 -28.14
C TYR A 784 -5.42 -29.22 -28.64
N GLY A 785 -4.52 -28.70 -27.79
CA GLY A 785 -3.61 -27.60 -28.11
C GLY A 785 -2.41 -27.52 -27.16
N ALA A 786 -1.61 -26.46 -27.26
CA ALA A 786 -0.32 -26.32 -26.56
C ALA A 786 -0.32 -25.36 -25.34
N ARG A 787 -1.50 -24.89 -24.91
CA ARG A 787 -1.63 -23.87 -23.84
C ARG A 787 -1.17 -24.31 -22.46
N GLY A 788 -1.18 -25.61 -22.19
CA GLY A 788 -0.89 -26.16 -20.88
C GLY A 788 -1.95 -25.79 -19.84
N ASP A 789 -3.21 -25.62 -20.24
CA ASP A 789 -4.32 -25.12 -19.42
C ASP A 789 -5.31 -26.21 -19.00
N CYS A 790 -5.15 -27.46 -19.43
CA CYS A 790 -6.11 -28.56 -19.21
C CYS A 790 -7.51 -28.32 -19.80
N GLY A 791 -7.59 -27.44 -20.80
CA GLY A 791 -8.85 -27.03 -21.43
C GLY A 791 -9.42 -27.97 -22.49
N ALA A 792 -8.93 -29.21 -22.60
CA ALA A 792 -9.39 -30.18 -23.59
C ALA A 792 -9.53 -31.59 -23.03
N VAL A 793 -10.50 -32.34 -23.58
CA VAL A 793 -10.71 -33.76 -23.27
C VAL A 793 -9.74 -34.62 -24.07
N ASP A 794 -9.16 -35.64 -23.46
CA ASP A 794 -8.43 -36.70 -24.15
C ASP A 794 -9.42 -37.71 -24.76
N PRO A 795 -9.62 -37.71 -26.10
CA PRO A 795 -10.59 -38.58 -26.73
C PRO A 795 -10.21 -40.06 -26.65
N LEU A 796 -8.94 -40.41 -26.42
CA LEU A 796 -8.54 -41.81 -26.24
C LEU A 796 -8.98 -42.31 -24.86
N PHE A 797 -8.78 -41.51 -23.82
CA PHE A 797 -9.16 -41.85 -22.46
C PHE A 797 -10.69 -42.00 -22.32
N ALA A 798 -11.46 -41.06 -22.87
CA ALA A 798 -12.93 -41.12 -22.84
C ALA A 798 -13.48 -42.39 -23.52
N ASN A 799 -12.80 -42.89 -24.56
CA ASN A 799 -13.22 -44.09 -25.29
C ASN A 799 -12.77 -45.40 -24.65
N THR A 800 -11.62 -45.42 -23.96
CA THR A 800 -11.08 -46.65 -23.36
C THR A 800 -11.42 -46.84 -21.88
N HIS A 801 -11.85 -45.77 -21.19
CA HIS A 801 -12.16 -45.76 -19.75
C HIS A 801 -13.54 -45.15 -19.42
N PRO A 802 -14.65 -45.64 -19.99
CA PRO A 802 -15.96 -44.98 -19.90
C PRO A 802 -16.56 -44.89 -18.49
N VAL A 803 -16.22 -45.82 -17.59
CA VAL A 803 -16.70 -45.80 -16.19
C VAL A 803 -15.92 -44.79 -15.35
N GLU A 804 -14.60 -44.74 -15.51
CA GLU A 804 -13.73 -43.78 -14.82
C GLU A 804 -13.96 -42.36 -15.36
N TRP A 805 -14.23 -42.23 -16.66
CA TRP A 805 -14.69 -41.00 -17.31
C TRP A 805 -16.01 -40.49 -16.70
N ALA A 806 -17.02 -41.36 -16.55
CA ALA A 806 -18.29 -40.98 -15.94
C ALA A 806 -18.15 -40.58 -14.46
N LEU A 807 -17.25 -41.24 -13.70
CA LEU A 807 -16.99 -40.91 -12.30
C LEU A 807 -16.19 -39.61 -12.11
N ALA A 808 -15.23 -39.33 -13.00
CA ALA A 808 -14.42 -38.10 -12.97
C ALA A 808 -15.23 -36.83 -13.29
N ASN A 809 -16.39 -36.99 -13.95
CA ASN A 809 -17.23 -35.90 -14.43
C ASN A 809 -18.54 -35.72 -13.65
N ALA A 810 -18.86 -36.63 -12.72
CA ALA A 810 -20.06 -36.60 -11.89
C ALA A 810 -19.89 -35.81 -10.56
N ALA A 811 -18.74 -35.16 -10.37
CA ALA A 811 -18.36 -34.34 -9.20
C ALA A 811 -18.00 -32.92 -9.66
#